data_AF-B0ECE1-F1
#
_entry.id   AF-B0ECE1-F1
#
_cell.length_a   1.000
_cell.length_b   1.000
_cell.length_c   1.000
_cell.angle_alpha   90.00
_cell.angle_beta   90.00
_cell.angle_gamma   90.00
#
_symmetry.space_group_name_H-M   'P 1'
#
loop_
_entity.id
_entity.type
_entity.pdbx_description
1 polymer ?
#
loop_
_entity_poly.entity_id
_entity_poly.type
_entity_poly.pdbx_seq_one_letter_code
_entity_poly.pdbx_strand_id
1 'polypeptide(L)'
;MEHKSKSKQRKSVLDGIDIEKVRKLSRDRSLVILKIRNFGTLNIGHPKFMSSDDEESENEEMTEIPIKKETSLTEKKHHHHHHSKKKIKSKEESQIKETTQETSYKQEKEIINEKNKLDNIYTEDNETSLEERTMDAKRVMAEERKKAKKGIQSTKQQKPIEIKIPEPLPNDKISYGPKRSKGLKVEEVDDNGNVIGEVIPINEQNEKGVPKNFANSTNDPQIDQELAIGYLLVNNGKLQEAVNYLTKFLQKHPNVCGGYIARGTAFAMIGQYQMAVEDFGSAVDIDPTNADAHKRRGQTLIALGKINEALVDMNDAVKYGGEKDVDCYKQRGICYQMIRNYELARDDFGVCVKRSQGDYIAWNHYGLNNTALGLFKEAAEAFGRAVSIKQDFVDGYVNLFQLLKDAGKPNKAEDVFKIIFRLAPNHCFAHYLRGVLFQQIGHHIKATKEFAIAIANVNNQQYGLEKEIDKQVDLYRYNGVTLSASGQFKEAISSFDQAIDIKSDDTAWYMKEVALYTHHLLDHNFTEWNIDSFDPLFKEGFCKHLIPAALHRYEEQSSYDDTIPDINETDLPSQDVIDKILIPAMNIGKYMQYDSQGFVHNASQYLMGGLAAINIGQYIRETIPEWINGGLDEESAMKLLDKIRWRTLMELSTKWRQISEPNDPVYWIDLLTPEQFEEGFGSHTPMYTGQGRVIRYFCQYDRAFKIVQELLPKQVQLKPEWAKAVTEAKNIGDILRVVESNFQVTTPCRSDNFDDPKTGERIIYEGTNLVTEIKEPIGYDFAIKTPCKKSRWILYDKELEACWKKLALLILTRKGEKSEEEKILRAMFSFTFFWYNFMPLTRGTAAGGFVFMMSVLASIGKQIGKHIPQGMQTDWEAILCEYPHKFSDVMYSWMKDSIIPFNIESVPKIEERIPTVRKVIQCFNFCPQIKCE
;
A
#
# COMPACT_ATOMS: atom_id res chain seq x y z
N MET A 1 21.99 14.20 -43.68
CA MET A 1 21.94 15.68 -43.67
C MET A 1 20.53 16.09 -43.28
N GLU A 2 20.48 16.80 -42.15
CA GLU A 2 19.40 17.63 -41.59
C GLU A 2 17.97 17.07 -41.43
N HIS A 3 17.75 16.55 -40.21
CA HIS A 3 16.51 16.65 -39.44
C HIS A 3 16.02 18.10 -39.28
N LYS A 4 14.70 18.28 -39.18
CA LYS A 4 14.09 19.14 -38.14
C LYS A 4 12.64 18.73 -37.87
N SER A 5 12.45 18.04 -36.74
CA SER A 5 11.15 17.81 -36.11
C SER A 5 10.66 19.12 -35.47
N LYS A 6 9.35 19.39 -35.54
CA LYS A 6 8.70 20.40 -34.71
C LYS A 6 8.24 19.72 -33.42
N SER A 7 9.07 19.76 -32.39
CA SER A 7 8.64 19.49 -31.02
C SER A 7 7.82 20.70 -30.52
N LYS A 8 6.64 20.45 -29.96
CA LYS A 8 5.97 21.41 -29.08
C LYS A 8 6.81 21.49 -27.80
N GLN A 9 7.42 22.64 -27.55
CA GLN A 9 8.06 22.97 -26.28
C GLN A 9 7.03 22.84 -25.14
N ARG A 10 7.17 21.79 -24.33
CA ARG A 10 6.66 21.76 -22.95
C ARG A 10 7.50 22.76 -22.16
N LYS A 11 6.90 23.83 -21.63
CA LYS A 11 7.57 24.70 -20.67
C LYS A 11 7.64 23.98 -19.33
N SER A 12 8.83 23.75 -18.81
CA SER A 12 9.03 23.20 -17.46
C SER A 12 8.94 24.33 -16.43
N VAL A 13 8.55 24.01 -15.19
CA VAL A 13 8.56 24.95 -14.05
C VAL A 13 9.98 25.50 -13.76
N LEU A 14 11.02 24.93 -14.38
CA LEU A 14 12.42 25.27 -14.16
C LEU A 14 12.99 26.25 -15.21
N ASP A 15 12.24 26.58 -16.28
CA ASP A 15 12.76 27.38 -17.41
C ASP A 15 13.00 28.88 -17.07
N GLY A 16 12.73 29.29 -15.83
CA GLY A 16 13.01 30.63 -15.29
C GLY A 16 14.09 30.68 -14.21
N ILE A 17 14.74 29.55 -13.89
CA ILE A 17 15.71 29.47 -12.78
C ILE A 17 17.13 29.62 -13.34
N ASP A 18 17.75 30.76 -13.05
CA ASP A 18 19.17 31.01 -13.34
C ASP A 18 20.05 30.17 -12.40
N ILE A 19 20.52 29.03 -12.91
CA ILE A 19 21.33 28.04 -12.18
C ILE A 19 22.65 28.65 -11.69
N GLU A 20 23.22 29.63 -12.39
CA GLU A 20 24.44 30.31 -11.93
C GLU A 20 24.15 31.26 -10.77
N LYS A 21 23.00 31.94 -10.80
CA LYS A 21 22.55 32.78 -9.68
C LYS A 21 22.24 31.95 -8.43
N VAL A 22 21.66 30.76 -8.58
CA VAL A 22 21.45 29.79 -7.48
C VAL A 22 22.79 29.29 -6.90
N ARG A 23 23.78 28.98 -7.76
CA ARG A 23 25.12 28.56 -7.32
C ARG A 23 25.88 29.69 -6.62
N LYS A 24 25.67 30.94 -7.03
CA LYS A 24 26.28 32.12 -6.39
C LYS A 24 25.63 32.42 -5.03
N LEU A 25 24.31 32.31 -4.93
CA LEU A 25 23.57 32.42 -3.66
C LEU A 25 23.94 31.30 -2.66
N SER A 26 24.26 30.11 -3.14
CA SER A 26 24.76 28.98 -2.33
C SER A 26 26.16 29.20 -1.75
N ARG A 27 26.97 30.11 -2.30
CA ARG A 27 28.33 30.38 -1.82
C ARG A 27 28.42 31.58 -0.88
N ASP A 28 27.55 32.58 -1.06
CA ASP A 28 27.67 33.88 -0.38
C ASP A 28 26.67 34.11 0.77
N ARG A 29 25.77 33.17 1.06
CA ARG A 29 24.90 33.21 2.26
C ARG A 29 24.69 31.81 2.80
N SER A 30 24.60 31.71 4.13
CA SER A 30 24.25 30.53 4.94
C SER A 30 22.86 29.97 4.63
N LEU A 31 22.62 29.60 3.37
CA LEU A 31 21.44 28.87 2.92
C LEU A 31 21.67 27.40 3.23
N VAL A 32 20.91 26.89 4.21
CA VAL A 32 20.73 25.46 4.41
C VAL A 32 20.07 24.92 3.13
N ILE A 33 20.89 24.36 2.24
CA ILE A 33 20.37 23.41 1.26
C ILE A 33 19.84 22.25 2.10
N LEU A 34 18.52 22.14 2.22
CA LEU A 34 17.89 20.89 2.62
C LEU A 34 18.28 19.84 1.58
N LYS A 35 19.40 19.15 1.82
CA LYS A 35 19.58 17.79 1.34
C LYS A 35 18.41 17.02 1.94
N ILE A 36 17.34 16.84 1.17
CA ILE A 36 16.30 15.88 1.52
C ILE A 36 16.96 14.51 1.41
N ARG A 37 17.56 14.08 2.52
CA ARG A 37 17.87 12.69 2.80
C ARG A 37 16.55 12.03 3.21
N ASN A 38 16.26 10.90 2.59
CA ASN A 38 15.43 9.81 3.12
C ASN A 38 13.90 9.95 3.09
N PHE A 39 13.26 9.02 2.38
CA PHE A 39 12.26 8.17 3.03
C PHE A 39 13.01 6.98 3.66
N GLY A 40 13.00 7.02 4.98
CA GLY A 40 13.83 6.30 5.92
C GLY A 40 13.80 7.20 7.15
N THR A 41 12.84 6.92 8.04
CA THR A 41 12.34 7.79 9.11
C THR A 41 13.44 8.68 9.70
N LEU A 42 13.37 9.99 9.46
CA LEU A 42 14.24 10.96 10.12
C LEU A 42 13.72 11.17 11.54
N ASN A 43 14.54 10.77 12.50
CA ASN A 43 14.43 11.11 13.90
C ASN A 43 14.64 12.63 14.04
N ILE A 44 13.59 13.38 14.42
CA ILE A 44 13.71 14.78 14.84
C ILE A 44 13.13 14.85 16.24
N GLY A 45 14.00 14.66 17.25
CA GLY A 45 13.66 15.01 18.63
C GLY A 45 13.49 16.53 18.72
N HIS A 46 12.39 16.99 19.29
CA HIS A 46 12.22 18.39 19.65
C HIS A 46 13.04 18.67 20.93
N PRO A 47 13.88 19.72 20.98
CA PRO A 47 14.65 20.05 22.17
C PRO A 47 13.74 20.79 23.15
N LYS A 48 13.47 20.17 24.29
CA LYS A 48 13.16 20.88 25.54
C LYS A 48 13.83 20.09 26.64
N PHE A 49 14.91 20.66 27.21
CA PHE A 49 15.29 20.64 28.62
C PHE A 49 16.72 21.17 28.72
N MET A 50 16.85 22.50 28.76
CA MET A 50 17.91 23.21 29.48
C MET A 50 17.34 24.53 30.01
N SER A 51 17.91 24.94 31.15
CA SER A 51 17.63 26.08 32.03
C SER A 51 16.47 25.88 33.00
N SER A 52 16.60 26.16 34.30
CA SER A 52 17.43 27.13 35.05
C SER A 52 17.13 26.87 36.55
N ASP A 53 17.86 27.25 37.60
CA ASP A 53 19.10 27.99 37.88
C ASP A 53 19.45 27.68 39.36
N ASP A 54 20.56 28.28 39.84
CA ASP A 54 20.92 28.62 41.23
C ASP A 54 22.00 27.78 41.94
N GLU A 55 23.19 28.41 41.93
CA GLU A 55 24.04 28.83 43.07
C GLU A 55 24.46 27.85 44.18
N GLU A 56 25.72 28.08 44.64
CA GLU A 56 26.39 27.55 45.83
C GLU A 56 26.84 26.07 45.74
N SER A 57 28.03 25.62 46.13
CA SER A 57 29.16 26.19 46.88
C SER A 57 30.34 25.21 46.82
N GLU A 58 31.55 25.78 46.80
CA GLU A 58 32.74 25.39 47.58
C GLU A 58 33.44 24.01 47.44
N ASN A 59 34.74 24.16 47.09
CA ASN A 59 35.95 23.50 47.60
C ASN A 59 36.59 22.31 46.84
N GLU A 60 37.60 22.68 46.04
CA GLU A 60 39.04 22.29 46.14
C GLU A 60 39.40 21.48 47.41
N GLU A 61 40.30 20.50 47.48
CA GLU A 61 41.58 20.24 46.81
C GLU A 61 42.11 18.88 47.35
N MET A 62 42.91 18.14 46.59
CA MET A 62 44.17 17.50 47.07
C MET A 62 44.91 16.78 45.92
N THR A 63 45.93 17.49 45.43
CA THR A 63 47.34 17.12 45.12
C THR A 63 47.86 15.76 45.64
N GLU A 64 48.86 15.03 45.10
CA GLU A 64 50.21 15.32 44.53
C GLU A 64 50.79 13.98 43.91
N ILE A 65 51.46 13.90 42.74
CA ILE A 65 52.94 13.85 42.45
C ILE A 65 53.66 12.54 42.94
N PRO A 66 54.65 11.89 42.22
CA PRO A 66 55.86 12.52 41.66
C PRO A 66 56.47 12.11 40.29
N ILE A 67 57.02 13.16 39.62
CA ILE A 67 58.44 13.39 39.16
C ILE A 67 58.98 12.49 38.01
N LYS A 68 59.49 13.00 36.87
CA LYS A 68 60.74 13.81 36.76
C LYS A 68 60.89 14.53 35.39
N LYS A 69 61.17 15.83 35.42
CA LYS A 69 62.07 16.59 34.52
C LYS A 69 63.16 17.19 35.43
N GLU A 70 64.39 17.42 34.98
CA GLU A 70 64.83 18.72 34.45
C GLU A 70 66.26 18.58 33.84
N THR A 71 66.49 19.06 32.61
CA THR A 71 67.22 20.29 32.19
C THR A 71 68.74 20.27 32.48
N SER A 72 69.67 20.81 31.68
CA SER A 72 69.65 22.01 30.82
C SER A 72 70.91 22.06 29.92
N LEU A 73 70.83 22.80 28.79
CA LEU A 73 71.80 23.77 28.20
C LEU A 73 73.27 23.32 27.96
N THR A 74 74.00 23.67 26.87
CA THR A 74 74.02 24.86 26.01
C THR A 74 74.84 24.60 24.71
N GLU A 75 74.57 25.46 23.71
CA GLU A 75 75.50 26.05 22.72
C GLU A 75 75.66 25.52 21.26
N LYS A 76 75.44 26.51 20.35
CA LYS A 76 76.09 26.86 19.07
C LYS A 76 75.43 26.54 17.71
N LYS A 77 74.70 27.57 17.25
CA LYS A 77 74.84 28.37 16.01
C LYS A 77 75.24 27.73 14.65
N HIS A 78 74.43 28.15 13.66
CA HIS A 78 74.72 28.57 12.26
C HIS A 78 74.40 27.63 11.07
N HIS A 79 73.45 28.15 10.27
CA HIS A 79 73.37 28.28 8.80
C HIS A 79 73.79 27.15 7.85
N HIS A 80 72.82 26.79 7.00
CA HIS A 80 72.94 26.17 5.68
C HIS A 80 73.81 26.94 4.68
N HIS A 81 74.68 26.23 3.94
CA HIS A 81 74.63 26.19 2.46
C HIS A 81 75.52 25.10 1.82
N HIS A 82 74.97 24.56 0.73
CA HIS A 82 75.59 24.08 -0.52
C HIS A 82 76.16 22.64 -0.71
N HIS A 83 75.57 22.04 -1.76
CA HIS A 83 76.16 21.38 -2.95
C HIS A 83 75.97 19.86 -3.17
N SER A 84 75.10 19.57 -4.17
CA SER A 84 75.42 18.78 -5.39
C SER A 84 75.45 17.23 -5.22
N LYS A 85 75.03 16.32 -6.11
CA LYS A 85 74.85 16.20 -7.58
C LYS A 85 73.83 15.06 -7.84
N LYS A 86 72.84 15.21 -8.74
CA LYS A 86 72.79 14.73 -10.15
C LYS A 86 73.02 13.21 -10.37
N LYS A 87 72.05 12.49 -10.96
CA LYS A 87 71.92 12.20 -12.41
C LYS A 87 70.62 11.42 -12.75
N ILE A 88 69.69 11.96 -13.58
CA ILE A 88 69.49 11.77 -15.06
C ILE A 88 68.65 10.50 -15.37
N LYS A 89 67.53 10.47 -16.11
CA LYS A 89 67.09 11.07 -17.42
C LYS A 89 65.52 11.01 -17.46
N SER A 90 64.71 12.06 -17.70
CA SER A 90 64.43 12.90 -18.90
C SER A 90 63.70 12.12 -20.01
N LYS A 91 62.55 12.51 -20.62
CA LYS A 91 62.10 13.76 -21.31
C LYS A 91 60.62 13.55 -21.73
N GLU A 92 59.71 14.49 -22.03
CA GLU A 92 59.63 15.92 -22.48
C GLU A 92 58.16 16.37 -22.16
N GLU A 93 57.79 17.49 -21.50
CA GLU A 93 57.84 18.95 -21.81
C GLU A 93 57.17 19.36 -23.15
N SER A 94 56.21 20.28 -23.25
CA SER A 94 56.17 21.72 -22.82
C SER A 94 54.74 22.28 -23.08
N GLN A 95 54.08 23.05 -22.18
CA GLN A 95 54.14 24.52 -21.89
C GLN A 95 53.85 25.44 -23.09
N ILE A 96 53.05 26.52 -22.98
CA ILE A 96 53.39 27.81 -22.32
C ILE A 96 52.11 28.66 -22.06
N LYS A 97 52.16 29.49 -21.00
CA LYS A 97 51.24 30.58 -20.64
C LYS A 97 51.88 31.96 -20.91
N GLU A 98 51.00 32.95 -21.08
CA GLU A 98 51.14 34.41 -20.86
C GLU A 98 51.70 35.32 -21.97
N THR A 99 50.84 36.26 -22.40
CA THR A 99 51.21 37.68 -22.55
C THR A 99 49.95 38.58 -22.47
N THR A 100 49.99 39.48 -21.47
CA THR A 100 49.57 40.89 -21.45
C THR A 100 48.16 41.36 -21.85
N GLN A 101 47.54 42.03 -20.86
CA GLN A 101 46.65 43.17 -20.98
C GLN A 101 47.12 44.17 -22.05
N GLU A 102 46.21 44.60 -22.94
CA GLU A 102 46.07 45.94 -23.55
C GLU A 102 45.30 45.80 -24.87
N THR A 103 43.96 45.74 -24.78
CA THR A 103 43.04 46.07 -25.89
C THR A 103 41.63 46.23 -25.33
N SER A 104 41.52 47.01 -24.25
CA SER A 104 40.30 47.75 -23.92
C SER A 104 40.58 49.22 -24.25
N TYR A 105 39.57 49.97 -24.68
CA TYR A 105 39.64 51.28 -25.36
C TYR A 105 39.83 51.25 -26.88
N LYS A 106 38.96 50.52 -27.60
CA LYS A 106 38.50 50.95 -28.95
C LYS A 106 37.23 50.28 -29.49
N GLN A 107 36.52 49.45 -28.72
CA GLN A 107 35.26 48.81 -29.15
C GLN A 107 34.01 49.23 -28.36
N GLU A 108 34.13 50.13 -27.38
CA GLU A 108 32.99 50.64 -26.58
C GLU A 108 32.41 51.98 -27.07
N LYS A 109 32.83 52.49 -28.24
CA LYS A 109 32.28 53.73 -28.83
C LYS A 109 31.50 53.57 -30.14
N GLU A 110 31.34 52.36 -30.66
CA GLU A 110 30.51 52.10 -31.86
C GLU A 110 29.23 51.30 -31.59
N ILE A 111 29.09 50.64 -30.43
CA ILE A 111 27.86 49.89 -30.07
C ILE A 111 26.80 50.78 -29.40
N ILE A 112 27.16 52.02 -29.02
CA ILE A 112 26.24 52.99 -28.41
C ILE A 112 25.49 53.85 -29.45
N ASN A 113 25.81 53.71 -30.75
CA ASN A 113 25.17 54.51 -31.81
C ASN A 113 24.09 53.76 -32.64
N GLU A 114 23.87 52.47 -32.40
CA GLU A 114 22.72 51.72 -32.98
C GLU A 114 21.55 51.55 -32.01
N LYS A 115 21.76 51.82 -30.71
CA LYS A 115 20.71 51.72 -29.69
C LYS A 115 19.74 52.91 -29.65
N ASN A 116 19.97 53.96 -30.43
CA ASN A 116 19.10 55.15 -30.52
C ASN A 116 18.37 55.26 -31.88
N LYS A 117 18.22 54.15 -32.63
CA LYS A 117 17.44 54.12 -33.88
C LYS A 117 16.34 53.06 -33.95
N LEU A 118 16.03 52.38 -32.84
CA LEU A 118 14.98 51.35 -32.78
C LEU A 118 13.82 51.63 -31.81
N ASP A 119 13.76 52.81 -31.20
CA ASP A 119 12.66 53.21 -30.29
C ASP A 119 11.57 54.05 -30.98
N ASN A 120 11.39 53.94 -32.30
CA ASN A 120 10.37 54.73 -33.01
C ASN A 120 9.69 54.02 -34.19
N ILE A 121 9.45 52.71 -34.10
CA ILE A 121 8.46 52.01 -34.96
C ILE A 121 7.75 50.95 -34.10
N TYR A 122 6.90 51.42 -33.19
CA TYR A 122 5.84 50.64 -32.55
C TYR A 122 4.55 51.42 -32.72
N THR A 123 3.82 51.14 -33.81
CA THR A 123 2.37 51.31 -33.99
C THR A 123 2.06 50.86 -35.41
N GLU A 124 0.98 50.08 -35.58
CA GLU A 124 0.48 49.51 -36.85
C GLU A 124 1.25 48.29 -37.40
N ASP A 125 1.01 47.10 -36.84
CA ASP A 125 1.10 45.82 -37.61
C ASP A 125 0.61 44.56 -36.84
N ASN A 126 -0.38 44.69 -35.93
CA ASN A 126 -0.88 43.55 -35.15
C ASN A 126 -2.38 43.28 -35.23
N GLU A 127 -3.14 43.94 -36.11
CA GLU A 127 -4.58 43.63 -36.30
C GLU A 127 -4.87 42.75 -37.52
N THR A 128 -3.96 42.64 -38.49
CA THR A 128 -4.16 41.84 -39.72
C THR A 128 -3.78 40.35 -39.59
N SER A 129 -3.08 39.93 -38.53
CA SER A 129 -2.65 38.52 -38.38
C SER A 129 -3.56 37.64 -37.50
N LEU A 130 -4.55 38.25 -36.83
CA LEU A 130 -5.50 37.53 -35.96
C LEU A 130 -6.78 37.10 -36.71
N GLU A 131 -7.19 37.85 -37.74
CA GLU A 131 -8.36 37.54 -38.57
C GLU A 131 -8.09 36.43 -39.62
N GLU A 132 -6.88 36.34 -40.17
CA GLU A 132 -6.52 35.23 -41.09
C GLU A 132 -6.44 33.88 -40.35
N ARG A 133 -5.99 33.86 -39.09
CA ARG A 133 -5.90 32.63 -38.28
C ARG A 133 -7.25 32.13 -37.77
N THR A 134 -8.25 33.00 -37.66
CA THR A 134 -9.62 32.62 -37.28
C THR A 134 -10.49 32.22 -38.48
N MET A 135 -10.15 32.65 -39.70
CA MET A 135 -10.81 32.17 -40.93
C MET A 135 -10.39 30.75 -41.35
N ASP A 136 -9.12 30.37 -41.15
CA ASP A 136 -8.65 29.01 -41.49
C ASP A 136 -9.21 27.94 -40.53
N ALA A 137 -9.37 28.25 -39.24
CA ALA A 137 -9.95 27.32 -38.26
C ALA A 137 -11.44 27.01 -38.55
N LYS A 138 -12.21 27.98 -39.05
CA LYS A 138 -13.62 27.78 -39.45
C LYS A 138 -13.75 27.00 -40.76
N ARG A 139 -12.77 27.10 -41.67
CA ARG A 139 -12.75 26.39 -42.97
C ARG A 139 -12.43 24.90 -42.80
N VAL A 140 -11.47 24.57 -41.93
CA VAL A 140 -11.11 23.18 -41.58
C VAL A 140 -12.26 22.45 -40.88
N MET A 141 -12.94 23.12 -39.94
CA MET A 141 -14.09 22.55 -39.22
C MET A 141 -15.33 22.34 -40.12
N ALA A 142 -15.47 23.13 -41.21
CA ALA A 142 -16.52 22.95 -42.20
C ALA A 142 -16.22 21.82 -43.21
N GLU A 143 -14.94 21.54 -43.50
CA GLU A 143 -14.51 20.42 -44.35
C GLU A 143 -14.58 19.06 -43.62
N GLU A 144 -14.26 19.01 -42.33
CA GLU A 144 -14.44 17.83 -41.46
C GLU A 144 -15.94 17.46 -41.35
N ARG A 145 -16.83 18.45 -41.20
CA ARG A 145 -18.30 18.25 -41.22
C ARG A 145 -18.86 17.84 -42.58
N LYS A 146 -18.17 18.17 -43.69
CA LYS A 146 -18.50 17.68 -45.04
C LYS A 146 -17.97 16.26 -45.30
N LYS A 147 -16.87 15.84 -44.66
CA LYS A 147 -16.35 14.47 -44.70
C LYS A 147 -17.21 13.50 -43.86
N ALA A 148 -17.69 13.93 -42.69
CA ALA A 148 -18.63 13.15 -41.87
C ALA A 148 -20.01 12.93 -42.52
N LYS A 149 -20.43 13.81 -43.43
CA LYS A 149 -21.68 13.66 -44.21
C LYS A 149 -21.55 12.86 -45.51
N LYS A 150 -20.35 12.41 -45.89
CA LYS A 150 -20.10 11.58 -47.09
C LYS A 150 -19.78 10.11 -46.78
N GLY A 151 -19.79 9.69 -45.51
CA GLY A 151 -19.61 8.29 -45.09
C GLY A 151 -20.90 7.48 -44.91
N ILE A 152 -22.08 8.04 -45.24
CA ILE A 152 -23.36 7.34 -45.12
C ILE A 152 -23.92 7.12 -46.53
N GLN A 153 -23.44 6.07 -47.20
CA GLN A 153 -24.16 5.33 -48.24
C GLN A 153 -23.34 4.09 -48.66
N SER A 154 -24.02 2.95 -48.78
CA SER A 154 -23.51 1.57 -48.95
C SER A 154 -23.03 0.93 -47.64
N THR A 155 -23.87 0.21 -46.92
CA THR A 155 -24.14 -1.21 -47.24
C THR A 155 -25.50 -1.63 -46.68
N LYS A 156 -26.47 -1.84 -47.58
CA LYS A 156 -27.65 -2.68 -47.33
C LYS A 156 -27.28 -4.08 -47.81
N GLN A 157 -27.33 -5.05 -46.90
CA GLN A 157 -27.85 -6.43 -47.08
C GLN A 157 -27.17 -7.36 -46.08
N GLN A 158 -27.83 -7.63 -44.96
CA GLN A 158 -27.93 -8.97 -44.38
C GLN A 158 -29.09 -8.98 -43.37
N LYS A 159 -29.93 -10.02 -43.48
CA LYS A 159 -31.22 -10.19 -42.80
C LYS A 159 -31.04 -10.32 -41.28
N PRO A 160 -31.99 -9.85 -40.46
CA PRO A 160 -32.00 -10.14 -39.02
C PRO A 160 -32.26 -11.64 -38.80
N ILE A 161 -31.45 -12.26 -37.94
CA ILE A 161 -31.74 -13.57 -37.37
C ILE A 161 -32.80 -13.34 -36.27
N GLU A 162 -34.01 -13.84 -36.49
CA GLU A 162 -35.09 -13.90 -35.49
C GLU A 162 -34.66 -14.77 -34.31
N ILE A 163 -34.48 -14.16 -33.14
CA ILE A 163 -34.57 -14.87 -31.87
C ILE A 163 -36.04 -14.82 -31.46
N LYS A 164 -36.71 -15.97 -31.54
CA LYS A 164 -38.09 -16.15 -31.09
C LYS A 164 -38.21 -15.78 -29.60
N ILE A 165 -38.93 -14.70 -29.33
CA ILE A 165 -39.47 -14.38 -28.01
C ILE A 165 -40.61 -15.40 -27.76
N PRO A 166 -40.62 -16.16 -26.66
CA PRO A 166 -41.77 -16.99 -26.33
C PRO A 166 -43.00 -16.11 -26.10
N GLU A 167 -44.12 -16.46 -26.74
CA GLU A 167 -45.41 -15.78 -26.57
C GLU A 167 -45.83 -15.69 -25.09
N PRO A 168 -46.52 -14.61 -24.68
CA PRO A 168 -47.05 -14.49 -23.34
C PRO A 168 -48.12 -15.55 -23.10
N LEU A 169 -47.93 -16.36 -22.06
CA LEU A 169 -48.94 -17.30 -21.58
C LEU A 169 -50.22 -16.53 -21.15
N PRO A 170 -51.41 -17.14 -21.28
CA PRO A 170 -52.69 -16.46 -21.12
C PRO A 170 -52.93 -15.97 -19.69
N ASN A 171 -53.65 -14.84 -19.58
CA ASN A 171 -54.19 -14.31 -18.32
C ASN A 171 -55.19 -15.28 -17.69
N ASP A 172 -54.69 -16.21 -16.88
CA ASP A 172 -55.52 -16.94 -15.92
C ASP A 172 -55.37 -16.32 -14.53
N LYS A 173 -56.49 -15.80 -14.04
CA LYS A 173 -56.68 -15.31 -12.67
C LYS A 173 -56.39 -16.45 -11.70
N ILE A 174 -55.23 -16.41 -11.04
CA ILE A 174 -54.98 -17.24 -9.86
C ILE A 174 -54.51 -16.33 -8.72
N SER A 175 -55.38 -16.15 -7.74
CA SER A 175 -55.06 -15.47 -6.49
C SER A 175 -54.05 -16.30 -5.70
N TYR A 176 -52.88 -15.72 -5.40
CA TYR A 176 -51.97 -16.28 -4.42
C TYR A 176 -51.76 -15.27 -3.29
N GLY A 177 -52.25 -15.65 -2.11
CA GLY A 177 -51.79 -15.09 -0.84
C GLY A 177 -50.29 -15.35 -0.64
N PRO A 178 -49.64 -14.63 0.28
CA PRO A 178 -48.19 -14.65 0.42
C PRO A 178 -47.69 -16.03 0.85
N LYS A 179 -47.04 -16.74 -0.08
CA LYS A 179 -46.17 -17.87 0.25
C LYS A 179 -44.81 -17.33 0.68
N ARG A 180 -44.49 -17.52 1.97
CA ARG A 180 -43.14 -17.36 2.54
C ARG A 180 -42.15 -18.26 1.79
N SER A 181 -41.21 -17.68 1.05
CA SER A 181 -39.97 -18.36 0.66
C SER A 181 -38.85 -17.93 1.63
N LYS A 182 -38.13 -18.93 2.17
CA LYS A 182 -37.15 -18.82 3.26
C LYS A 182 -36.09 -17.74 3.00
N GLY A 183 -36.19 -16.62 3.71
CA GLY A 183 -35.05 -15.73 3.95
C GLY A 183 -34.06 -16.37 4.92
N LEU A 184 -32.77 -15.98 4.87
CA LEU A 184 -31.81 -16.33 5.90
C LEU A 184 -32.32 -15.81 7.25
N LYS A 185 -32.67 -16.73 8.16
CA LYS A 185 -32.93 -16.42 9.56
C LYS A 185 -31.60 -16.41 10.31
N VAL A 186 -31.38 -15.35 11.09
CA VAL A 186 -30.38 -15.31 12.15
C VAL A 186 -31.17 -15.44 13.46
N GLU A 187 -30.95 -16.51 14.20
CA GLU A 187 -31.47 -16.71 15.56
C GLU A 187 -30.29 -16.52 16.52
N GLU A 188 -30.50 -15.81 17.64
CA GLU A 188 -29.46 -15.63 18.68
C GLU A 188 -29.31 -16.94 19.47
N VAL A 189 -28.08 -17.44 19.52
CA VAL A 189 -27.66 -18.65 20.23
C VAL A 189 -26.49 -18.31 21.14
N ASP A 190 -26.51 -18.84 22.35
CA ASP A 190 -25.33 -18.80 23.23
C ASP A 190 -24.21 -19.73 22.73
N ASP A 191 -23.06 -19.69 23.40
CA ASP A 191 -21.87 -20.49 23.09
C ASP A 191 -22.11 -22.02 23.14
N ASN A 192 -23.28 -22.49 23.62
CA ASN A 192 -23.68 -23.89 23.68
C ASN A 192 -24.84 -24.25 22.73
N GLY A 193 -25.27 -23.32 21.87
CA GLY A 193 -26.31 -23.59 20.86
C GLY A 193 -27.75 -23.61 21.42
N ASN A 194 -27.99 -23.02 22.59
CA ASN A 194 -29.35 -22.84 23.10
C ASN A 194 -29.91 -21.48 22.70
N VAL A 195 -31.18 -21.48 22.26
CA VAL A 195 -31.90 -20.27 21.85
C VAL A 195 -32.21 -19.41 23.07
N ILE A 196 -31.74 -18.18 23.09
CA ILE A 196 -31.99 -17.21 24.17
C ILE A 196 -32.87 -16.07 23.63
N GLY A 197 -34.17 -16.12 23.94
CA GLY A 197 -35.07 -14.96 23.90
C GLY A 197 -36.17 -14.96 22.82
N GLU A 198 -37.42 -14.73 23.26
CA GLU A 198 -38.59 -14.49 22.40
C GLU A 198 -38.63 -13.03 21.90
N VAL A 199 -38.88 -12.86 20.60
CA VAL A 199 -39.21 -11.57 19.99
C VAL A 199 -40.62 -11.15 20.42
N ILE A 200 -40.70 -10.15 21.31
CA ILE A 200 -41.97 -9.52 21.68
C ILE A 200 -42.45 -8.64 20.50
N PRO A 201 -43.68 -8.80 19.99
CA PRO A 201 -44.22 -7.91 18.98
C PRO A 201 -44.41 -6.52 19.57
N ILE A 202 -43.85 -5.50 18.93
CA ILE A 202 -44.07 -4.10 19.29
C ILE A 202 -45.53 -3.78 18.96
N ASN A 203 -46.37 -3.64 19.98
CA ASN A 203 -47.67 -3.01 19.84
C ASN A 203 -47.44 -1.55 19.41
N GLU A 204 -47.99 -1.16 18.26
CA GLU A 204 -48.17 0.24 17.87
C GLU A 204 -48.98 0.94 18.96
N GLN A 205 -48.28 1.57 19.90
CA GLN A 205 -48.89 2.58 20.74
C GLN A 205 -49.11 3.80 19.87
N ASN A 206 -50.38 4.02 19.51
CA ASN A 206 -50.90 5.31 19.10
C ASN A 206 -50.47 6.38 20.13
N GLU A 207 -49.36 7.05 19.87
CA GLU A 207 -49.04 8.32 20.53
C GLU A 207 -50.09 9.33 20.11
N LYS A 208 -51.11 9.51 20.96
CA LYS A 208 -51.97 10.68 20.92
C LYS A 208 -51.07 11.91 21.00
N GLY A 209 -51.05 12.68 19.92
CA GLY A 209 -50.17 13.81 19.73
C GLY A 209 -50.19 14.78 20.90
N VAL A 210 -49.05 14.87 21.57
CA VAL A 210 -48.65 16.10 22.25
C VAL A 210 -48.45 17.15 21.14
N PRO A 211 -49.02 18.36 21.22
CA PRO A 211 -48.74 19.40 20.25
C PRO A 211 -47.22 19.62 20.23
N LYS A 212 -46.57 19.45 19.07
CA LYS A 212 -45.17 19.87 18.92
C LYS A 212 -45.12 21.36 19.20
N ASN A 213 -44.53 21.76 20.32
CA ASN A 213 -44.23 23.16 20.60
C ASN A 213 -43.47 23.75 19.40
N PHE A 214 -43.81 24.98 19.04
CA PHE A 214 -43.11 25.73 18.01
C PHE A 214 -41.61 25.78 18.33
N ALA A 215 -40.76 25.24 17.47
CA ALA A 215 -39.32 25.12 17.73
C ALA A 215 -38.67 26.50 17.82
N ASN A 216 -37.83 26.72 18.83
CA ASN A 216 -37.20 28.03 19.11
C ASN A 216 -38.22 29.16 19.37
N SER A 217 -39.36 28.85 20.00
CA SER A 217 -40.40 29.83 20.36
C SER A 217 -39.91 30.87 21.35
N THR A 218 -40.39 32.11 21.22
CA THR A 218 -40.05 33.23 22.10
C THR A 218 -40.98 33.34 23.31
N ASN A 219 -41.93 32.42 23.47
CA ASN A 219 -43.05 32.48 24.43
C ASN A 219 -43.95 33.71 24.22
N ASP A 220 -43.88 34.34 23.05
CA ASP A 220 -44.73 35.46 22.63
C ASP A 220 -45.51 35.00 21.39
N PRO A 221 -46.82 34.74 21.51
CA PRO A 221 -47.63 34.20 20.42
C PRO A 221 -47.61 35.05 19.13
N GLN A 222 -47.45 36.37 19.24
CA GLN A 222 -47.45 37.26 18.07
C GLN A 222 -46.12 37.18 17.32
N ILE A 223 -45.00 37.20 18.05
CA ILE A 223 -43.67 37.00 17.48
C ILE A 223 -43.53 35.58 16.91
N ASP A 224 -44.04 34.58 17.64
CA ASP A 224 -44.03 33.18 17.20
C ASP A 224 -44.86 32.96 15.93
N GLN A 225 -45.99 33.67 15.78
CA GLN A 225 -46.79 33.63 14.55
C GLN A 225 -46.03 34.22 13.35
N GLU A 226 -45.39 35.38 13.51
CA GLU A 226 -44.56 35.99 12.46
C GLU A 226 -43.34 35.08 12.12
N LEU A 227 -42.69 34.51 13.14
CA LEU A 227 -41.56 33.61 12.96
C LEU A 227 -41.98 32.31 12.23
N ALA A 228 -43.16 31.77 12.53
CA ALA A 228 -43.70 30.58 11.88
C ALA A 228 -43.91 30.77 10.37
N ILE A 229 -44.28 31.98 9.92
CA ILE A 229 -44.38 32.31 8.49
C ILE A 229 -43.00 32.19 7.83
N GLY A 230 -41.95 32.68 8.50
CA GLY A 230 -40.56 32.54 8.04
C GLY A 230 -40.15 31.08 7.85
N TYR A 231 -40.36 30.24 8.88
CA TYR A 231 -40.09 28.79 8.78
C TYR A 231 -40.92 28.10 7.68
N LEU A 232 -42.18 28.49 7.50
CA LEU A 232 -43.05 27.94 6.46
C LEU A 232 -42.56 28.30 5.04
N LEU A 233 -42.03 29.50 4.84
CA LEU A 233 -41.41 29.89 3.57
C LEU A 233 -40.15 29.05 3.28
N VAL A 234 -39.31 28.81 4.29
CA VAL A 234 -38.13 27.93 4.17
C VAL A 234 -38.54 26.51 3.82
N ASN A 235 -39.48 25.94 4.57
CA ASN A 235 -39.93 24.54 4.39
C ASN A 235 -40.62 24.31 3.03
N ASN A 236 -41.23 25.35 2.44
CA ASN A 236 -41.82 25.29 1.10
C ASN A 236 -40.81 25.60 -0.03
N GLY A 237 -39.52 25.76 0.29
CA GLY A 237 -38.47 26.02 -0.70
C GLY A 237 -38.51 27.42 -1.32
N LYS A 238 -39.29 28.36 -0.77
CA LYS A 238 -39.34 29.76 -1.22
C LYS A 238 -38.20 30.56 -0.59
N LEU A 239 -36.97 30.13 -0.86
CA LEU A 239 -35.80 30.52 -0.07
C LEU A 239 -35.49 32.02 -0.13
N GLN A 240 -35.58 32.64 -1.31
CA GLN A 240 -35.35 34.09 -1.45
C GLN A 240 -36.45 34.95 -0.80
N GLU A 241 -37.71 34.51 -0.89
CA GLU A 241 -38.81 35.15 -0.16
C GLU A 241 -38.62 35.01 1.35
N ALA A 242 -38.18 33.83 1.81
CA ALA A 242 -37.87 33.56 3.21
C ALA A 242 -36.77 34.49 3.73
N VAL A 243 -35.65 34.63 3.01
CA VAL A 243 -34.55 35.54 3.39
C VAL A 243 -35.04 36.99 3.50
N ASN A 244 -35.81 37.47 2.52
CA ASN A 244 -36.34 38.84 2.52
C ASN A 244 -37.32 39.07 3.68
N TYR A 245 -38.22 38.12 3.91
CA TYR A 245 -39.20 38.19 5.00
C TYR A 245 -38.50 38.17 6.36
N LEU A 246 -37.59 37.21 6.57
CA LEU A 246 -36.85 37.03 7.82
C LEU A 246 -35.90 38.19 8.11
N THR A 247 -35.36 38.85 7.08
CA THR A 247 -34.56 40.07 7.25
C THR A 247 -35.40 41.21 7.81
N LYS A 248 -36.63 41.42 7.31
CA LYS A 248 -37.56 42.41 7.87
C LYS A 248 -38.02 42.04 9.27
N PHE A 249 -38.25 40.74 9.52
CA PHE A 249 -38.58 40.23 10.84
C PHE A 249 -37.46 40.52 11.86
N LEU A 250 -36.21 40.20 11.53
CA LEU A 250 -35.05 40.44 12.40
C LEU A 250 -34.73 41.93 12.60
N GLN A 251 -35.09 42.80 11.65
CA GLN A 251 -35.05 44.26 11.87
C GLN A 251 -36.03 44.73 12.95
N LYS A 252 -37.21 44.09 13.04
CA LYS A 252 -38.20 44.39 14.09
C LYS A 252 -37.87 43.70 15.41
N HIS A 253 -37.31 42.49 15.35
CA HIS A 253 -37.07 41.62 16.50
C HIS A 253 -35.62 41.09 16.50
N PRO A 254 -34.63 41.95 16.81
CA PRO A 254 -33.20 41.63 16.64
C PRO A 254 -32.64 40.62 17.64
N ASN A 255 -33.36 40.28 18.72
CA ASN A 255 -32.89 39.33 19.74
C ASN A 255 -33.62 37.97 19.69
N VAL A 256 -34.24 37.65 18.55
CA VAL A 256 -34.99 36.40 18.38
C VAL A 256 -34.11 35.33 17.72
N CYS A 257 -33.57 34.42 18.55
CA CYS A 257 -32.70 33.30 18.14
C CYS A 257 -33.30 32.51 16.96
N GLY A 258 -34.58 32.13 17.06
CA GLY A 258 -35.25 31.35 16.02
C GLY A 258 -35.34 32.06 14.66
N GLY A 259 -35.31 33.40 14.61
CA GLY A 259 -35.30 34.18 13.37
C GLY A 259 -33.98 34.08 12.61
N TYR A 260 -32.87 34.13 13.35
CA TYR A 260 -31.54 33.92 12.79
C TYR A 260 -31.36 32.47 12.33
N ILE A 261 -31.84 31.48 13.11
CA ILE A 261 -31.84 30.07 12.70
C ILE A 261 -32.62 29.86 11.38
N ALA A 262 -33.81 30.44 11.26
CA ALA A 262 -34.61 30.32 10.05
C ALA A 262 -33.92 30.96 8.84
N ARG A 263 -33.34 32.16 9.01
CA ARG A 263 -32.70 32.90 7.90
C ARG A 263 -31.39 32.23 7.48
N GLY A 264 -30.59 31.80 8.45
CA GLY A 264 -29.38 31.01 8.21
C GLY A 264 -29.69 29.71 7.48
N THR A 265 -30.80 29.02 7.82
CA THR A 265 -31.24 27.81 7.11
C THR A 265 -31.59 28.12 5.65
N ALA A 266 -32.28 29.24 5.40
CA ALA A 266 -32.57 29.68 4.04
C ALA A 266 -31.28 29.96 3.24
N PHE A 267 -30.32 30.67 3.83
CA PHE A 267 -29.01 30.92 3.23
C PHE A 267 -28.26 29.63 2.92
N ALA A 268 -28.23 28.67 3.85
CA ALA A 268 -27.57 27.38 3.66
C ALA A 268 -28.19 26.59 2.48
N MET A 269 -29.53 26.58 2.37
CA MET A 269 -30.23 25.91 1.26
C MET A 269 -30.02 26.62 -0.10
N ILE A 270 -29.71 27.92 -0.11
CA ILE A 270 -29.32 28.67 -1.31
C ILE A 270 -27.85 28.39 -1.70
N GLY A 271 -27.05 27.80 -0.80
CA GLY A 271 -25.61 27.63 -0.96
C GLY A 271 -24.78 28.83 -0.48
N GLN A 272 -25.40 29.79 0.20
CA GLN A 272 -24.75 30.95 0.80
C GLN A 272 -24.22 30.60 2.20
N TYR A 273 -23.31 29.64 2.26
CA TYR A 273 -22.86 29.03 3.52
C TYR A 273 -22.19 30.01 4.48
N GLN A 274 -21.44 31.00 3.99
CA GLN A 274 -20.78 31.99 4.86
C GLN A 274 -21.80 32.85 5.62
N MET A 275 -22.82 33.35 4.93
CA MET A 275 -23.92 34.11 5.55
C MET A 275 -24.74 33.24 6.51
N ALA A 276 -24.92 31.96 6.18
CA ALA A 276 -25.57 31.02 7.07
C ALA A 276 -24.78 30.82 8.38
N VAL A 277 -23.45 30.68 8.31
CA VAL A 277 -22.60 30.58 9.51
C VAL A 277 -22.69 31.85 10.37
N GLU A 278 -22.74 33.04 9.77
CA GLU A 278 -22.89 34.30 10.50
C GLU A 278 -24.25 34.41 11.22
N ASP A 279 -25.34 34.03 10.54
CA ASP A 279 -26.67 33.99 11.14
C ASP A 279 -26.76 32.95 12.26
N PHE A 280 -26.23 31.74 12.05
CA PHE A 280 -26.18 30.74 13.13
C PHE A 280 -25.26 31.16 14.28
N GLY A 281 -24.17 31.88 13.98
CA GLY A 281 -23.32 32.50 15.00
C GLY A 281 -24.08 33.51 15.85
N SER A 282 -24.86 34.39 15.21
CA SER A 282 -25.74 35.33 15.90
C SER A 282 -26.78 34.61 16.77
N ALA A 283 -27.31 33.48 16.30
CA ALA A 283 -28.23 32.65 17.08
C ALA A 283 -27.56 32.03 18.33
N VAL A 284 -26.31 31.57 18.20
CA VAL A 284 -25.50 31.06 19.33
C VAL A 284 -25.12 32.16 20.30
N ASP A 285 -24.84 33.39 19.84
CA ASP A 285 -24.54 34.52 20.71
C ASP A 285 -25.76 34.93 21.56
N ILE A 286 -26.98 34.82 20.99
CA ILE A 286 -28.25 35.10 21.67
C ILE A 286 -28.60 34.00 22.68
N ASP A 287 -28.47 32.73 22.28
CA ASP A 287 -28.70 31.57 23.14
C ASP A 287 -27.55 30.55 22.99
N PRO A 288 -26.52 30.65 23.85
CA PRO A 288 -25.36 29.75 23.80
C PRO A 288 -25.69 28.29 24.07
N THR A 289 -26.87 27.99 24.61
CA THR A 289 -27.34 26.64 24.92
C THR A 289 -28.26 26.07 23.85
N ASN A 290 -28.49 26.81 22.76
CA ASN A 290 -29.37 26.34 21.69
C ASN A 290 -28.68 25.26 20.84
N ALA A 291 -29.07 24.00 21.05
CA ALA A 291 -28.50 22.86 20.33
C ALA A 291 -28.74 22.91 18.82
N ASP A 292 -29.87 23.46 18.37
CA ASP A 292 -30.21 23.54 16.94
C ASP A 292 -29.35 24.58 16.22
N ALA A 293 -29.05 25.71 16.87
CA ALA A 293 -28.13 26.73 16.35
C ALA A 293 -26.71 26.15 16.16
N HIS A 294 -26.16 25.50 17.20
CA HIS A 294 -24.87 24.81 17.13
C HIS A 294 -24.85 23.74 16.04
N LYS A 295 -25.86 22.86 16.00
CA LYS A 295 -25.96 21.80 14.98
C LYS A 295 -25.96 22.37 13.56
N ARG A 296 -26.77 23.39 13.29
CA ARG A 296 -26.87 23.98 11.95
C ARG A 296 -25.61 24.75 11.56
N ARG A 297 -24.97 25.45 12.51
CA ARG A 297 -23.67 26.08 12.28
C ARG A 297 -22.62 25.04 11.93
N GLY A 298 -22.51 23.97 12.71
CA GLY A 298 -21.59 22.87 12.46
C GLY A 298 -21.84 22.17 11.12
N GLN A 299 -23.09 21.87 10.75
CA GLN A 299 -23.43 21.31 9.42
C GLN A 299 -22.97 22.22 8.28
N THR A 300 -23.14 23.53 8.44
CA THR A 300 -22.72 24.52 7.46
C THR A 300 -21.20 24.65 7.38
N LEU A 301 -20.51 24.56 8.52
CA LEU A 301 -19.06 24.52 8.60
C LEU A 301 -18.47 23.26 7.94
N ILE A 302 -19.12 22.09 8.07
CA ILE A 302 -18.76 20.87 7.33
C ILE A 302 -18.84 21.13 5.83
N ALA A 303 -19.93 21.75 5.34
CA ALA A 303 -20.10 22.08 3.93
C ALA A 303 -19.03 23.07 3.41
N LEU A 304 -18.49 23.92 4.29
CA LEU A 304 -17.35 24.81 4.02
C LEU A 304 -15.97 24.13 4.17
N GLY A 305 -15.92 22.86 4.58
CA GLY A 305 -14.67 22.14 4.84
C GLY A 305 -13.97 22.51 6.16
N LYS A 306 -14.62 23.29 7.04
CA LYS A 306 -14.10 23.73 8.34
C LYS A 306 -14.37 22.69 9.44
N ILE A 307 -13.78 21.50 9.30
CA ILE A 307 -14.14 20.32 10.09
C ILE A 307 -13.84 20.48 11.59
N ASN A 308 -12.72 21.11 11.95
CA ASN A 308 -12.36 21.33 13.37
C ASN A 308 -13.32 22.30 14.07
N GLU A 309 -13.70 23.40 13.40
CA GLU A 309 -14.71 24.35 13.92
C GLU A 309 -16.06 23.65 14.04
N ALA A 310 -16.45 22.87 13.02
CA ALA A 310 -17.68 22.08 13.05
C ALA A 310 -17.71 21.07 14.21
N LEU A 311 -16.57 20.44 14.54
CA LEU A 311 -16.49 19.48 15.63
C LEU A 311 -16.74 20.13 16.99
N VAL A 312 -16.28 21.38 17.20
CA VAL A 312 -16.59 22.15 18.41
C VAL A 312 -18.10 22.35 18.53
N ASP A 313 -18.74 22.85 17.47
CA ASP A 313 -20.19 23.05 17.43
C ASP A 313 -20.97 21.74 17.63
N MET A 314 -20.50 20.64 17.04
CA MET A 314 -21.15 19.33 17.20
C MET A 314 -21.02 18.78 18.61
N ASN A 315 -19.91 19.04 19.30
CA ASN A 315 -19.77 18.70 20.72
C ASN A 315 -20.75 19.47 21.59
N ASP A 316 -20.92 20.77 21.35
CA ASP A 316 -21.89 21.59 22.06
C ASP A 316 -23.33 21.19 21.72
N ALA A 317 -23.62 20.89 20.45
CA ALA A 317 -24.94 20.39 20.03
C ALA A 317 -25.32 19.07 20.74
N VAL A 318 -24.38 18.12 20.88
CA VAL A 318 -24.60 16.89 21.65
C VAL A 318 -24.78 17.18 23.15
N LYS A 319 -23.96 18.07 23.70
CA LYS A 319 -24.01 18.46 25.12
C LYS A 319 -25.34 19.12 25.50
N TYR A 320 -25.86 20.03 24.66
CA TYR A 320 -27.06 20.80 24.94
C TYR A 320 -28.36 20.15 24.44
N GLY A 321 -28.31 19.40 23.34
CA GLY A 321 -29.48 18.71 22.77
C GLY A 321 -29.90 17.46 23.58
N GLY A 322 -28.98 16.94 24.40
CA GLY A 322 -29.17 15.73 25.18
C GLY A 322 -29.29 14.47 24.33
N GLU A 323 -29.43 13.33 24.99
CA GLU A 323 -29.39 12.00 24.35
C GLU A 323 -30.55 11.70 23.37
N LYS A 324 -31.53 12.61 23.23
CA LYS A 324 -32.71 12.40 22.40
C LYS A 324 -32.49 12.79 20.93
N ASP A 325 -31.55 13.69 20.64
CA ASP A 325 -31.26 14.09 19.25
C ASP A 325 -30.17 13.19 18.64
N VAL A 326 -30.60 12.07 18.06
CA VAL A 326 -29.71 11.09 17.40
C VAL A 326 -28.98 11.70 16.20
N ASP A 327 -29.53 12.74 15.56
CA ASP A 327 -28.89 13.38 14.41
C ASP A 327 -27.60 14.10 14.82
N CYS A 328 -27.53 14.70 16.02
CA CYS A 328 -26.31 15.31 16.53
C CYS A 328 -25.15 14.31 16.61
N TYR A 329 -25.40 13.09 17.13
CA TYR A 329 -24.40 12.02 17.18
C TYR A 329 -23.97 11.60 15.77
N LYS A 330 -24.93 11.46 14.84
CA LYS A 330 -24.64 11.11 13.45
C LYS A 330 -23.73 12.13 12.78
N GLN A 331 -24.03 13.43 12.91
CA GLN A 331 -23.21 14.51 12.34
C GLN A 331 -21.84 14.59 12.98
N ARG A 332 -21.74 14.45 14.32
CA ARG A 332 -20.44 14.43 15.00
C ARG A 332 -19.62 13.20 14.61
N GLY A 333 -20.25 12.05 14.46
CA GLY A 333 -19.63 10.83 13.93
C GLY A 333 -19.05 11.05 12.53
N ILE A 334 -19.74 11.78 11.65
CA ILE A 334 -19.20 12.19 10.34
C ILE A 334 -17.97 13.10 10.51
N CYS A 335 -18.01 14.10 11.40
CA CYS A 335 -16.84 14.94 11.69
C CYS A 335 -15.65 14.09 12.16
N TYR A 336 -15.87 13.16 13.09
CA TYR A 336 -14.85 12.24 13.57
C TYR A 336 -14.28 11.37 12.43
N GLN A 337 -15.12 10.87 11.51
CA GLN A 337 -14.64 10.16 10.32
C GLN A 337 -13.76 11.04 9.41
N MET A 338 -14.15 12.30 9.19
CA MET A 338 -13.40 13.22 8.34
C MET A 338 -12.03 13.57 8.93
N ILE A 339 -11.90 13.66 10.26
CA ILE A 339 -10.61 13.80 10.94
C ILE A 339 -9.94 12.46 11.25
N ARG A 340 -10.47 11.35 10.72
CA ARG A 340 -9.96 9.98 10.86
C ARG A 340 -9.89 9.47 12.30
N ASN A 341 -10.72 9.97 13.21
CA ASN A 341 -10.95 9.40 14.53
C ASN A 341 -12.06 8.34 14.46
N TYR A 342 -11.70 7.14 14.01
CA TYR A 342 -12.65 6.06 13.76
C TYR A 342 -13.22 5.45 15.04
N GLU A 343 -12.48 5.50 16.16
CA GLU A 343 -12.96 5.03 17.46
C GLU A 343 -14.14 5.88 17.95
N LEU A 344 -13.96 7.21 18.03
CA LEU A 344 -15.04 8.11 18.47
C LEU A 344 -16.18 8.15 17.45
N ALA A 345 -15.89 8.08 16.15
CA ALA A 345 -16.91 7.95 15.13
C ALA A 345 -17.74 6.68 15.33
N ARG A 346 -17.09 5.53 15.54
CA ARG A 346 -17.75 4.25 15.83
C ARG A 346 -18.66 4.37 17.04
N ASP A 347 -18.21 5.01 18.11
CA ASP A 347 -19.01 5.17 19.32
C ASP A 347 -20.28 5.99 19.06
N ASP A 348 -20.16 7.12 18.35
CA ASP A 348 -21.29 7.96 17.95
C ASP A 348 -22.29 7.23 17.03
N PHE A 349 -21.80 6.52 16.00
CA PHE A 349 -22.68 5.68 15.17
C PHE A 349 -23.26 4.50 15.94
N GLY A 350 -22.54 3.99 16.95
CA GLY A 350 -23.01 2.97 17.88
C GLY A 350 -24.22 3.44 18.69
N VAL A 351 -24.24 4.70 19.12
CA VAL A 351 -25.42 5.34 19.73
C VAL A 351 -26.56 5.40 18.70
N CYS A 352 -26.26 5.83 17.46
CA CYS A 352 -27.26 5.96 16.40
C CYS A 352 -27.99 4.64 16.11
N VAL A 353 -27.26 3.55 15.89
CA VAL A 353 -27.86 2.25 15.53
C VAL A 353 -28.61 1.60 16.69
N LYS A 354 -28.21 1.88 17.95
CA LYS A 354 -28.94 1.44 19.14
C LYS A 354 -30.30 2.13 19.28
N ARG A 355 -30.37 3.43 18.96
CA ARG A 355 -31.58 4.26 19.12
C ARG A 355 -32.50 4.19 17.91
N SER A 356 -31.94 4.13 16.70
CA SER A 356 -32.67 4.06 15.43
C SER A 356 -32.21 2.84 14.63
N GLN A 357 -32.76 1.67 14.98
CA GLN A 357 -32.35 0.40 14.36
C GLN A 357 -32.68 0.34 12.85
N GLY A 358 -33.60 1.17 12.36
CA GLY A 358 -33.96 1.28 10.94
C GLY A 358 -33.13 2.28 10.13
N ASP A 359 -32.16 2.99 10.72
CA ASP A 359 -31.27 3.89 9.97
C ASP A 359 -30.15 3.08 9.28
N TYR A 360 -30.41 2.65 8.05
CA TYR A 360 -29.42 1.91 7.25
C TYR A 360 -28.14 2.72 6.96
N ILE A 361 -28.21 4.05 6.95
CA ILE A 361 -27.05 4.93 6.75
C ILE A 361 -26.16 4.87 8.00
N ALA A 362 -26.75 4.98 9.19
CA ALA A 362 -26.01 4.84 10.45
C ALA A 362 -25.33 3.46 10.56
N TRP A 363 -26.03 2.39 10.19
CA TRP A 363 -25.43 1.04 10.12
C TRP A 363 -24.26 0.96 9.13
N ASN A 364 -24.39 1.58 7.96
CA ASN A 364 -23.30 1.61 6.98
C ASN A 364 -22.08 2.38 7.51
N HIS A 365 -22.25 3.54 8.13
CA HIS A 365 -21.14 4.28 8.73
C HIS A 365 -20.54 3.52 9.93
N TYR A 366 -21.36 2.84 10.74
CA TYR A 366 -20.86 1.96 11.80
C TYR A 366 -19.98 0.85 11.22
N GLY A 367 -20.39 0.23 10.11
CA GLY A 367 -19.60 -0.76 9.37
C GLY A 367 -18.31 -0.20 8.80
N LEU A 368 -18.33 1.01 8.22
CA LEU A 368 -17.13 1.69 7.69
C LEU A 368 -16.09 1.96 8.78
N ASN A 369 -16.50 2.43 9.96
CA ASN A 369 -15.58 2.64 11.08
C ASN A 369 -15.03 1.33 11.63
N ASN A 370 -15.88 0.31 11.80
CA ASN A 370 -15.41 -1.02 12.18
C ASN A 370 -14.40 -1.58 11.15
N THR A 371 -14.61 -1.33 9.86
CA THR A 371 -13.66 -1.70 8.79
C THR A 371 -12.33 -0.98 8.97
N ALA A 372 -12.35 0.34 9.17
CA ALA A 372 -11.13 1.13 9.40
C ALA A 372 -10.37 0.70 10.66
N LEU A 373 -11.08 0.23 11.69
CA LEU A 373 -10.52 -0.32 12.93
C LEU A 373 -10.07 -1.79 12.80
N GLY A 374 -10.31 -2.43 11.65
CA GLY A 374 -10.03 -3.86 11.41
C GLY A 374 -10.94 -4.83 12.18
N LEU A 375 -12.07 -4.34 12.70
CA LEU A 375 -13.14 -5.11 13.37
C LEU A 375 -14.03 -5.78 12.32
N PHE A 376 -13.49 -6.78 11.64
CA PHE A 376 -14.10 -7.38 10.45
C PHE A 376 -15.48 -8.01 10.70
N LYS A 377 -15.67 -8.71 11.83
CA LYS A 377 -16.94 -9.39 12.12
C LYS A 377 -18.06 -8.38 12.33
N GLU A 378 -17.78 -7.39 13.16
CA GLU A 378 -18.67 -6.29 13.50
C GLU A 378 -19.00 -5.43 12.26
N ALA A 379 -18.01 -5.22 11.38
CA ALA A 379 -18.23 -4.54 10.11
C ALA A 379 -19.17 -5.31 9.18
N ALA A 380 -18.97 -6.63 9.04
CA ALA A 380 -19.79 -7.47 8.17
C ALA A 380 -21.24 -7.54 8.67
N GLU A 381 -21.45 -7.64 9.99
CA GLU A 381 -22.77 -7.58 10.61
C GLU A 381 -23.45 -6.23 10.36
N ALA A 382 -22.73 -5.12 10.55
CA ALA A 382 -23.27 -3.79 10.34
C ALA A 382 -23.70 -3.54 8.89
N PHE A 383 -22.86 -3.92 7.90
CA PHE A 383 -23.24 -3.84 6.50
C PHE A 383 -24.41 -4.77 6.16
N GLY A 384 -24.41 -5.99 6.71
CA GLY A 384 -25.51 -6.94 6.57
C GLY A 384 -26.84 -6.37 7.07
N ARG A 385 -26.83 -5.68 8.22
CA ARG A 385 -28.00 -4.96 8.74
C ARG A 385 -28.44 -3.84 7.80
N ALA A 386 -27.51 -2.98 7.35
CA ALA A 386 -27.81 -1.88 6.43
C ALA A 386 -28.54 -2.36 5.16
N VAL A 387 -28.01 -3.38 4.47
CA VAL A 387 -28.60 -3.90 3.23
C VAL A 387 -29.88 -4.73 3.46
N SER A 388 -30.08 -5.28 4.66
CA SER A 388 -31.34 -5.94 5.03
C SER A 388 -32.48 -4.94 5.23
N ILE A 389 -32.17 -3.76 5.75
CA ILE A 389 -33.11 -2.66 5.95
C ILE A 389 -33.46 -2.01 4.61
N LYS A 390 -32.45 -1.76 3.77
CA LYS A 390 -32.63 -1.18 2.43
C LYS A 390 -31.97 -2.07 1.36
N GLN A 391 -32.79 -2.87 0.68
CA GLN A 391 -32.33 -3.90 -0.26
C GLN A 391 -31.81 -3.36 -1.60
N ASP A 392 -32.11 -2.12 -1.95
CA ASP A 392 -31.58 -1.43 -3.14
C ASP A 392 -30.38 -0.52 -2.82
N PHE A 393 -29.81 -0.63 -1.61
CA PHE A 393 -28.67 0.17 -1.19
C PHE A 393 -27.35 -0.35 -1.75
N VAL A 394 -27.02 0.07 -2.97
CA VAL A 394 -25.84 -0.37 -3.72
C VAL A 394 -24.53 -0.13 -2.96
N ASP A 395 -24.32 1.06 -2.38
CA ASP A 395 -23.07 1.39 -1.66
C ASP A 395 -22.84 0.46 -0.46
N GLY A 396 -23.90 0.04 0.24
CA GLY A 396 -23.81 -0.92 1.33
C GLY A 396 -23.30 -2.28 0.86
N TYR A 397 -23.75 -2.75 -0.30
CA TYR A 397 -23.23 -3.98 -0.91
C TYR A 397 -21.79 -3.81 -1.40
N VAL A 398 -21.42 -2.65 -1.96
CA VAL A 398 -20.04 -2.35 -2.37
C VAL A 398 -19.09 -2.37 -1.17
N ASN A 399 -19.49 -1.76 -0.06
CA ASN A 399 -18.71 -1.78 1.19
C ASN A 399 -18.58 -3.19 1.76
N LEU A 400 -19.65 -3.98 1.75
CA LEU A 400 -19.62 -5.38 2.16
C LEU A 400 -18.73 -6.23 1.24
N PHE A 401 -18.78 -6.01 -0.07
CA PHE A 401 -17.91 -6.67 -1.05
C PHE A 401 -16.44 -6.38 -0.75
N GLN A 402 -16.09 -5.10 -0.57
CA GLN A 402 -14.74 -4.68 -0.23
C GLN A 402 -14.24 -5.36 1.04
N LEU A 403 -15.05 -5.34 2.10
CA LEU A 403 -14.72 -5.97 3.37
C LEU A 403 -14.46 -7.47 3.22
N LEU A 404 -15.33 -8.19 2.53
CA LEU A 404 -15.20 -9.64 2.29
C LEU A 404 -13.98 -9.98 1.44
N LYS A 405 -13.66 -9.14 0.45
CA LYS A 405 -12.43 -9.24 -0.35
C LYS A 405 -11.21 -9.10 0.55
N ASP A 406 -11.14 -8.04 1.36
CA ASP A 406 -9.99 -7.73 2.22
C ASP A 406 -9.77 -8.77 3.33
N ALA A 407 -10.83 -9.43 3.80
CA ALA A 407 -10.72 -10.52 4.76
C ALA A 407 -10.43 -11.91 4.16
N GLY A 408 -10.24 -11.97 2.84
CA GLY A 408 -9.95 -13.21 2.14
C GLY A 408 -11.12 -14.18 2.07
N LYS A 409 -12.35 -13.67 1.87
CA LYS A 409 -13.58 -14.47 1.67
C LYS A 409 -14.11 -14.31 0.23
N PRO A 410 -13.36 -14.78 -0.79
CA PRO A 410 -13.67 -14.54 -2.20
C PRO A 410 -15.05 -15.06 -2.62
N ASN A 411 -15.45 -16.24 -2.16
CA ASN A 411 -16.75 -16.83 -2.52
C ASN A 411 -17.93 -15.97 -2.01
N LYS A 412 -17.83 -15.48 -0.78
CA LYS A 412 -18.86 -14.59 -0.21
C LYS A 412 -18.88 -13.24 -0.90
N ALA A 413 -17.71 -12.70 -1.24
CA ALA A 413 -17.61 -11.46 -2.01
C ALA A 413 -18.29 -11.62 -3.38
N GLU A 414 -18.04 -12.73 -4.08
CA GLU A 414 -18.66 -13.02 -5.38
C GLU A 414 -20.20 -13.12 -5.29
N ASP A 415 -20.75 -13.70 -4.22
CA ASP A 415 -22.20 -13.73 -4.02
C ASP A 415 -22.80 -12.33 -3.82
N VAL A 416 -22.09 -11.45 -3.09
CA VAL A 416 -22.48 -10.03 -2.95
C VAL A 416 -22.38 -9.30 -4.28
N PHE A 417 -21.33 -9.56 -5.07
CA PHE A 417 -21.16 -8.93 -6.38
C PHE A 417 -22.31 -9.26 -7.34
N LYS A 418 -22.82 -10.50 -7.33
CA LYS A 418 -24.02 -10.86 -8.13
C LYS A 418 -25.24 -10.01 -7.77
N ILE A 419 -25.33 -9.51 -6.55
CA ILE A 419 -26.38 -8.56 -6.15
C ILE A 419 -26.09 -7.18 -6.73
N ILE A 420 -24.86 -6.68 -6.55
CA ILE A 420 -24.42 -5.38 -7.10
C ILE A 420 -24.65 -5.35 -8.61
N PHE A 421 -24.23 -6.38 -9.35
CA PHE A 421 -24.38 -6.47 -10.79
C PHE A 421 -25.85 -6.42 -11.24
N ARG A 422 -26.78 -6.98 -10.45
CA ARG A 422 -28.22 -6.90 -10.75
C ARG A 422 -28.80 -5.50 -10.51
N LEU A 423 -28.31 -4.80 -9.49
CA LEU A 423 -28.81 -3.46 -9.13
C LEU A 423 -28.14 -2.34 -9.94
N ALA A 424 -26.85 -2.48 -10.22
CA ALA A 424 -25.98 -1.49 -10.84
C ALA A 424 -24.90 -2.17 -11.71
N PRO A 425 -25.26 -2.72 -12.88
CA PRO A 425 -24.33 -3.45 -13.77
C PRO A 425 -23.19 -2.61 -14.34
N ASN A 426 -23.30 -1.28 -14.28
CA ASN A 426 -22.31 -0.32 -14.78
C ASN A 426 -21.53 0.35 -13.64
N HIS A 427 -21.52 -0.24 -12.44
CA HIS A 427 -20.87 0.36 -11.28
C HIS A 427 -19.33 0.27 -11.40
N CYS A 428 -18.69 1.39 -11.75
CA CYS A 428 -17.25 1.43 -12.06
C CYS A 428 -16.40 0.89 -10.90
N PHE A 429 -16.60 1.39 -9.68
CA PHE A 429 -15.79 0.97 -8.54
C PHE A 429 -15.99 -0.50 -8.18
N ALA A 430 -17.21 -1.04 -8.24
CA ALA A 430 -17.46 -2.45 -7.94
C ALA A 430 -16.71 -3.39 -8.92
N HIS A 431 -16.72 -3.07 -10.21
CA HIS A 431 -15.94 -3.80 -11.23
C HIS A 431 -14.44 -3.69 -10.97
N TYR A 432 -13.94 -2.49 -10.62
CA TYR A 432 -12.55 -2.33 -10.18
C TYR A 432 -12.21 -3.24 -8.99
N LEU A 433 -13.04 -3.27 -7.95
CA LEU A 433 -12.82 -4.10 -6.78
C LEU A 433 -12.82 -5.60 -7.10
N ARG A 434 -13.70 -6.04 -8.01
CA ARG A 434 -13.73 -7.44 -8.48
C ARG A 434 -12.53 -7.78 -9.35
N GLY A 435 -12.05 -6.83 -10.17
CA GLY A 435 -10.80 -6.96 -10.90
C GLY A 435 -9.61 -7.16 -9.97
N VAL A 436 -9.51 -6.35 -8.90
CA VAL A 436 -8.49 -6.53 -7.85
C VAL A 436 -8.62 -7.88 -7.16
N LEU A 437 -9.85 -8.33 -6.84
CA LEU A 437 -10.07 -9.66 -6.27
C LEU A 437 -9.52 -10.75 -7.20
N PHE A 438 -9.90 -10.73 -8.49
CA PHE A 438 -9.44 -11.71 -9.47
C PHE A 438 -7.92 -11.68 -9.65
N GLN A 439 -7.30 -10.50 -9.64
CA GLN A 439 -5.85 -10.39 -9.65
C GLN A 439 -5.22 -11.05 -8.42
N GLN A 440 -5.75 -10.79 -7.22
CA GLN A 440 -5.24 -11.34 -5.95
C GLN A 440 -5.34 -12.86 -5.86
N ILE A 441 -6.32 -13.47 -6.54
CA ILE A 441 -6.47 -14.93 -6.60
C ILE A 441 -5.75 -15.59 -7.80
N GLY A 442 -5.03 -14.80 -8.62
CA GLY A 442 -4.27 -15.29 -9.79
C GLY A 442 -5.09 -15.44 -11.08
N HIS A 443 -6.32 -14.93 -11.14
CA HIS A 443 -7.19 -14.99 -12.31
C HIS A 443 -7.02 -13.74 -13.21
N HIS A 444 -5.82 -13.55 -13.77
CA HIS A 444 -5.47 -12.32 -14.51
C HIS A 444 -6.40 -12.03 -15.70
N ILE A 445 -6.74 -13.04 -16.53
CA ILE A 445 -7.65 -12.88 -17.69
C ILE A 445 -9.07 -12.46 -17.28
N LYS A 446 -9.55 -12.87 -16.10
CA LYS A 446 -10.85 -12.38 -15.59
C LYS A 446 -10.71 -10.96 -15.07
N ALA A 447 -9.59 -10.65 -14.42
CA ALA A 447 -9.33 -9.32 -13.88
C ALA A 447 -9.24 -8.25 -14.99
N THR A 448 -8.55 -8.51 -16.11
CA THR A 448 -8.47 -7.58 -17.26
C THR A 448 -9.86 -7.22 -17.79
N LYS A 449 -10.76 -8.20 -17.89
CA LYS A 449 -12.15 -7.99 -18.32
C LYS A 449 -12.94 -7.09 -17.36
N GLU A 450 -12.79 -7.28 -16.06
CA GLU A 450 -13.43 -6.43 -15.05
C GLU A 450 -12.88 -4.99 -15.08
N PHE A 451 -11.56 -4.83 -15.22
CA PHE A 451 -10.95 -3.51 -15.35
C PHE A 451 -11.38 -2.80 -16.63
N ALA A 452 -11.51 -3.50 -17.76
CA ALA A 452 -12.03 -2.93 -19.00
C ALA A 452 -13.47 -2.40 -18.82
N ILE A 453 -14.34 -3.14 -18.12
CA ILE A 453 -15.70 -2.68 -17.79
C ILE A 453 -15.65 -1.45 -16.88
N ALA A 454 -14.78 -1.43 -15.87
CA ALA A 454 -14.62 -0.27 -15.01
C ALA A 454 -14.15 0.96 -15.81
N ILE A 455 -13.12 0.84 -16.63
CA ILE A 455 -12.59 1.91 -17.49
C ILE A 455 -13.69 2.48 -18.40
N ALA A 456 -14.48 1.62 -19.05
CA ALA A 456 -15.57 2.03 -19.91
C ALA A 456 -16.67 2.84 -19.18
N ASN A 457 -16.75 2.73 -17.85
CA ASN A 457 -17.76 3.37 -17.01
C ASN A 457 -17.20 4.46 -16.09
N VAL A 458 -15.95 4.90 -16.28
CA VAL A 458 -15.33 5.97 -15.44
C VAL A 458 -16.15 7.26 -15.45
N ASN A 459 -16.73 7.62 -16.60
CA ASN A 459 -17.54 8.83 -16.77
C ASN A 459 -19.04 8.61 -16.54
N ASN A 460 -19.43 7.49 -15.94
CA ASN A 460 -20.83 7.24 -15.61
C ASN A 460 -21.34 8.28 -14.60
N GLN A 461 -22.50 8.90 -14.88
CA GLN A 461 -23.03 10.01 -14.08
C GLN A 461 -23.34 9.62 -12.62
N GLN A 462 -23.77 8.37 -12.39
CA GLN A 462 -24.20 7.89 -11.08
C GLN A 462 -23.11 7.08 -10.37
N TYR A 463 -22.44 6.18 -11.09
CA TYR A 463 -21.51 5.21 -10.52
C TYR A 463 -20.09 5.29 -11.13
N GLY A 464 -19.75 6.43 -11.74
CA GLY A 464 -18.43 6.71 -12.27
C GLY A 464 -17.42 7.12 -11.21
N LEU A 465 -16.18 7.32 -11.65
CA LEU A 465 -15.04 7.76 -10.83
C LEU A 465 -14.52 9.14 -11.23
N GLU A 466 -15.26 9.91 -12.04
CA GLU A 466 -14.84 11.21 -12.61
C GLU A 466 -14.26 12.17 -11.55
N LYS A 467 -14.85 12.21 -10.35
CA LYS A 467 -14.41 13.09 -9.25
C LYS A 467 -13.33 12.47 -8.34
N GLU A 468 -12.99 11.21 -8.54
CA GLU A 468 -12.09 10.42 -7.70
C GLU A 468 -10.79 10.09 -8.47
N ILE A 469 -10.00 11.13 -8.74
CA ILE A 469 -8.77 11.05 -9.57
C ILE A 469 -7.83 9.94 -9.10
N ASP A 470 -7.58 9.82 -7.80
CA ASP A 470 -6.69 8.80 -7.25
C ASP A 470 -7.17 7.38 -7.55
N LYS A 471 -8.49 7.13 -7.49
CA LYS A 471 -9.06 5.82 -7.84
C LYS A 471 -8.98 5.53 -9.33
N GLN A 472 -9.03 6.56 -10.19
CA GLN A 472 -8.81 6.40 -11.62
C GLN A 472 -7.36 5.99 -11.91
N VAL A 473 -6.38 6.67 -11.29
CA VAL A 473 -4.95 6.32 -11.42
C VAL A 473 -4.72 4.88 -10.98
N ASP A 474 -5.27 4.49 -9.82
CA ASP A 474 -5.20 3.10 -9.34
C ASP A 474 -5.83 2.12 -10.33
N LEU A 475 -7.02 2.42 -10.86
CA LEU A 475 -7.67 1.57 -11.87
C LEU A 475 -6.77 1.32 -13.08
N TYR A 476 -6.19 2.37 -13.67
CA TYR A 476 -5.30 2.23 -14.82
C TYR A 476 -3.99 1.50 -14.48
N ARG A 477 -3.40 1.75 -13.31
CA ARG A 477 -2.20 1.06 -12.84
C ARG A 477 -2.45 -0.43 -12.60
N TYR A 478 -3.55 -0.78 -11.93
CA TYR A 478 -3.95 -2.17 -11.71
C TYR A 478 -4.30 -2.88 -13.03
N ASN A 479 -4.93 -2.19 -13.97
CA ASN A 479 -5.17 -2.73 -15.30
C ASN A 479 -3.86 -3.01 -16.03
N GLY A 480 -2.95 -2.03 -16.09
CA GLY A 480 -1.66 -2.15 -16.77
C GLY A 480 -0.82 -3.31 -16.26
N VAL A 481 -0.71 -3.45 -14.94
CA VAL A 481 0.09 -4.56 -14.36
C VAL A 481 -0.56 -5.92 -14.55
N THR A 482 -1.90 -5.98 -14.57
CA THR A 482 -2.63 -7.23 -14.83
C THR A 482 -2.54 -7.65 -16.29
N LEU A 483 -2.61 -6.69 -17.22
CA LEU A 483 -2.38 -6.91 -18.65
C LEU A 483 -0.96 -7.41 -18.91
N SER A 484 0.05 -6.80 -18.28
CA SER A 484 1.45 -7.25 -18.30
C SER A 484 1.58 -8.69 -17.77
N ALA A 485 0.95 -9.01 -16.63
CA ALA A 485 0.93 -10.36 -16.07
C ALA A 485 0.29 -11.39 -17.02
N SER A 486 -0.68 -10.99 -17.83
CA SER A 486 -1.33 -11.86 -18.83
C SER A 486 -0.62 -11.91 -20.19
N GLY A 487 0.40 -11.08 -20.40
CA GLY A 487 1.14 -10.97 -21.65
C GLY A 487 0.51 -10.07 -22.72
N GLN A 488 -0.42 -9.18 -22.34
CA GLN A 488 -1.00 -8.12 -23.18
C GLN A 488 -0.20 -6.81 -23.03
N PHE A 489 1.06 -6.81 -23.46
CA PHE A 489 1.99 -5.69 -23.20
C PHE A 489 1.58 -4.39 -23.90
N LYS A 490 0.97 -4.46 -25.09
CA LYS A 490 0.56 -3.26 -25.82
C LYS A 490 -0.49 -2.44 -25.05
N GLU A 491 -1.52 -3.13 -24.58
CA GLU A 491 -2.58 -2.51 -23.78
C GLU A 491 -2.10 -2.15 -22.36
N ALA A 492 -1.16 -2.93 -21.81
CA ALA A 492 -0.54 -2.63 -20.53
C ALA A 492 0.16 -1.26 -20.55
N ILE A 493 0.97 -1.02 -21.58
CA ILE A 493 1.70 0.25 -21.77
C ILE A 493 0.72 1.42 -21.90
N SER A 494 -0.33 1.25 -22.71
CA SER A 494 -1.37 2.28 -22.83
C SER A 494 -2.03 2.59 -21.49
N SER A 495 -2.26 1.59 -20.65
CA SER A 495 -2.86 1.78 -19.33
C SER A 495 -1.91 2.52 -18.37
N PHE A 496 -0.62 2.18 -18.37
CA PHE A 496 0.37 2.91 -17.58
C PHE A 496 0.50 4.36 -18.04
N ASP A 497 0.49 4.61 -19.35
CA ASP A 497 0.54 5.97 -19.91
C ASP A 497 -0.67 6.80 -19.46
N GLN A 498 -1.88 6.21 -19.39
CA GLN A 498 -3.04 6.91 -18.82
C GLN A 498 -2.87 7.25 -17.34
N ALA A 499 -2.34 6.34 -16.52
CA ALA A 499 -2.06 6.63 -15.11
C ALA A 499 -1.04 7.76 -14.93
N ILE A 500 0.01 7.77 -15.77
CA ILE A 500 1.04 8.81 -15.79
C ILE A 500 0.46 10.15 -16.28
N ASP A 501 -0.38 10.16 -17.31
CA ASP A 501 -0.97 11.38 -17.85
C ASP A 501 -1.95 12.06 -16.87
N ILE A 502 -2.64 11.28 -16.03
CA ILE A 502 -3.59 11.81 -15.04
C ILE A 502 -2.87 12.49 -13.86
N LYS A 503 -1.81 11.88 -13.31
CA LYS A 503 -1.18 12.39 -12.06
C LYS A 503 0.34 12.19 -11.98
N SER A 504 1.04 12.03 -13.09
CA SER A 504 2.48 11.68 -13.11
C SER A 504 2.80 10.52 -12.16
N ASP A 505 2.05 9.42 -12.24
CA ASP A 505 2.21 8.28 -11.33
C ASP A 505 3.57 7.58 -11.55
N ASP A 506 4.50 7.78 -10.62
CA ASP A 506 5.85 7.22 -10.70
C ASP A 506 5.83 5.68 -10.71
N THR A 507 4.90 5.07 -9.96
CA THR A 507 4.81 3.61 -9.86
C THR A 507 4.41 2.98 -11.20
N ALA A 508 3.47 3.58 -11.92
CA ALA A 508 3.08 3.18 -13.26
C ALA A 508 4.26 3.28 -14.24
N TRP A 509 5.12 4.29 -14.11
CA TRP A 509 6.33 4.39 -14.92
C TRP A 509 7.29 3.22 -14.68
N TYR A 510 7.61 2.90 -13.41
CA TYR A 510 8.47 1.74 -13.10
C TYR A 510 7.87 0.41 -13.59
N MET A 511 6.57 0.23 -13.42
CA MET A 511 5.87 -0.98 -13.89
C MET A 511 5.85 -1.07 -15.42
N LYS A 512 5.76 0.05 -16.12
CA LYS A 512 5.89 0.12 -17.58
C LYS A 512 7.27 -0.33 -18.05
N GLU A 513 8.34 0.12 -17.38
CA GLU A 513 9.71 -0.30 -17.69
C GLU A 513 9.91 -1.82 -17.53
N VAL A 514 9.40 -2.40 -16.44
CA VAL A 514 9.44 -3.86 -16.23
C VAL A 514 8.62 -4.61 -17.28
N ALA A 515 7.46 -4.06 -17.68
CA ALA A 515 6.63 -4.63 -18.74
C ALA A 515 7.33 -4.61 -20.10
N LEU A 516 7.97 -3.50 -20.47
CA LEU A 516 8.77 -3.38 -21.69
C LEU A 516 9.97 -4.33 -21.70
N TYR A 517 10.71 -4.43 -20.60
CA TYR A 517 11.80 -5.40 -20.47
C TYR A 517 11.31 -6.84 -20.70
N THR A 518 10.17 -7.18 -20.09
CA THR A 518 9.57 -8.52 -20.23
C THR A 518 9.07 -8.77 -21.66
N HIS A 519 8.48 -7.76 -22.31
CA HIS A 519 8.05 -7.81 -23.71
C HIS A 519 9.21 -8.16 -24.66
N HIS A 520 10.34 -7.47 -24.53
CA HIS A 520 11.50 -7.71 -25.41
C HIS A 520 12.15 -9.09 -25.21
N LEU A 521 11.91 -9.73 -24.05
CA LEU A 521 12.38 -11.08 -23.75
C LEU A 521 11.27 -12.14 -23.86
N LEU A 522 10.10 -11.79 -24.40
CA LEU A 522 8.92 -12.66 -24.36
C LEU A 522 9.17 -14.02 -25.04
N ASP A 523 9.86 -14.02 -26.17
CA ASP A 523 10.19 -15.23 -26.94
C ASP A 523 11.59 -15.81 -26.64
N HIS A 524 12.33 -15.19 -25.71
CA HIS A 524 13.61 -15.69 -25.24
C HIS A 524 13.45 -16.83 -24.23
N ASN A 525 14.54 -17.57 -23.99
CA ASN A 525 14.55 -18.58 -22.93
C ASN A 525 14.25 -17.93 -21.58
N PHE A 526 13.45 -18.58 -20.75
CA PHE A 526 13.10 -18.10 -19.43
C PHE A 526 14.34 -17.89 -18.56
N THR A 527 15.42 -18.65 -18.77
CA THR A 527 16.70 -18.49 -18.08
C THR A 527 17.35 -17.13 -18.32
N GLU A 528 17.11 -16.49 -19.48
CA GLU A 528 17.65 -15.17 -19.84
C GLU A 528 16.89 -14.01 -19.18
N TRP A 529 15.61 -14.20 -18.85
CA TRP A 529 14.79 -13.18 -18.18
C TRP A 529 15.21 -12.98 -16.72
N ASN A 530 15.67 -11.79 -16.35
CA ASN A 530 16.14 -11.52 -14.99
C ASN A 530 15.97 -10.04 -14.62
N ILE A 531 14.92 -9.70 -13.87
CA ILE A 531 14.69 -8.30 -13.47
C ILE A 531 15.74 -7.76 -12.49
N ASP A 532 16.54 -8.60 -11.84
CA ASP A 532 17.67 -8.12 -11.04
C ASP A 532 18.80 -7.51 -11.90
N SER A 533 18.75 -7.68 -13.22
CA SER A 533 19.70 -7.06 -14.17
C SER A 533 19.49 -5.56 -14.36
N PHE A 534 18.38 -4.99 -13.88
CA PHE A 534 18.17 -3.54 -13.92
C PHE A 534 19.25 -2.80 -13.11
N ASP A 535 19.54 -1.56 -13.51
CA ASP A 535 20.49 -0.68 -12.84
C ASP A 535 20.16 -0.56 -11.34
N PRO A 536 21.17 -0.56 -10.43
CA PRO A 536 20.93 -0.39 -9.00
C PRO A 536 20.10 0.85 -8.64
N LEU A 537 20.23 1.97 -9.36
CA LEU A 537 19.42 3.17 -9.14
C LEU A 537 17.95 2.95 -9.53
N PHE A 538 17.67 2.17 -10.58
CA PHE A 538 16.30 1.81 -10.93
C PHE A 538 15.65 1.00 -9.81
N LYS A 539 16.35 -0.03 -9.32
CA LYS A 539 15.85 -0.89 -8.22
C LYS A 539 15.63 -0.10 -6.94
N GLU A 540 16.59 0.76 -6.56
CA GLU A 540 16.44 1.69 -5.44
C GLU A 540 15.25 2.62 -5.64
N GLY A 541 15.17 3.27 -6.80
CA GLY A 541 14.14 4.24 -7.14
C GLY A 541 12.75 3.64 -7.05
N PHE A 542 12.58 2.44 -7.60
CA PHE A 542 11.32 1.74 -7.54
C PHE A 542 10.94 1.36 -6.10
N CYS A 543 11.89 0.82 -5.34
CA CYS A 543 11.63 0.38 -3.96
C CYS A 543 11.35 1.56 -3.00
N LYS A 544 11.86 2.75 -3.31
CA LYS A 544 11.69 3.97 -2.51
C LYS A 544 10.66 4.95 -3.07
N HIS A 545 10.01 4.62 -4.18
CA HIS A 545 9.09 5.52 -4.88
C HIS A 545 9.74 6.88 -5.22
N LEU A 546 10.98 6.84 -5.72
CA LEU A 546 11.62 8.06 -6.23
C LEU A 546 10.98 8.48 -7.54
N ILE A 547 10.90 9.78 -7.78
CA ILE A 547 10.47 10.30 -9.08
C ILE A 547 11.46 9.82 -10.18
N PRO A 548 10.99 9.39 -11.36
CA PRO A 548 11.86 8.90 -12.45
C PRO A 548 12.96 9.89 -12.84
N ALA A 549 12.68 11.20 -12.76
CA ALA A 549 13.66 12.26 -13.04
C ALA A 549 14.88 12.24 -12.10
N ALA A 550 14.83 11.57 -10.95
CA ALA A 550 15.96 11.40 -10.06
C ALA A 550 16.98 10.35 -10.57
N LEU A 551 16.56 9.49 -11.52
CA LEU A 551 17.36 8.41 -12.09
C LEU A 551 18.28 8.89 -13.24
N HIS A 552 19.14 9.86 -12.93
CA HIS A 552 20.00 10.58 -13.87
C HIS A 552 20.96 9.72 -14.75
N ARG A 553 21.05 8.40 -14.53
CA ARG A 553 21.89 7.46 -15.30
C ARG A 553 21.10 6.29 -15.88
N TYR A 554 19.82 6.20 -15.58
CA TYR A 554 19.00 5.09 -16.07
C TYR A 554 18.59 5.36 -17.52
N GLU A 555 18.87 4.40 -18.39
CA GLU A 555 18.38 4.40 -19.77
C GLU A 555 17.04 3.67 -19.82
N GLU A 556 16.01 4.36 -20.31
CA GLU A 556 14.67 3.78 -20.44
C GLU A 556 14.68 2.59 -21.39
N GLN A 557 13.83 1.60 -21.11
CA GLN A 557 13.61 0.46 -21.99
C GLN A 557 13.14 0.93 -23.36
N SER A 558 13.48 0.14 -24.39
CA SER A 558 12.98 0.39 -25.74
C SER A 558 11.45 0.40 -25.75
N SER A 559 10.85 1.19 -26.63
CA SER A 559 9.40 1.22 -26.82
C SER A 559 8.86 -0.15 -27.24
N TYR A 560 7.55 -0.35 -27.13
CA TYR A 560 6.88 -1.56 -27.62
C TYR A 560 7.30 -1.92 -29.06
N ASP A 561 7.67 -3.18 -29.27
CA ASP A 561 8.03 -3.72 -30.57
C ASP A 561 6.87 -4.54 -31.15
N ASP A 562 6.21 -4.02 -32.20
CA ASP A 562 5.08 -4.68 -32.88
C ASP A 562 5.49 -5.99 -33.59
N THR A 563 6.79 -6.29 -33.73
CA THR A 563 7.26 -7.55 -34.32
C THR A 563 7.21 -8.72 -33.35
N ILE A 564 7.13 -8.45 -32.04
CA ILE A 564 6.94 -9.44 -30.99
C ILE A 564 5.45 -9.45 -30.63
N PRO A 565 4.66 -10.43 -31.07
CA PRO A 565 3.23 -10.42 -30.80
C PRO A 565 2.95 -10.66 -29.31
N ASP A 566 1.95 -9.97 -28.77
CA ASP A 566 1.40 -10.27 -27.44
C ASP A 566 0.91 -11.73 -27.34
N ILE A 567 0.73 -12.23 -26.13
CA ILE A 567 0.22 -13.59 -25.93
C ILE A 567 -1.25 -13.64 -26.33
N ASN A 568 -1.67 -14.62 -27.12
CA ASN A 568 -3.10 -14.81 -27.37
C ASN A 568 -3.75 -15.47 -26.15
N GLU A 569 -4.76 -14.84 -25.55
CA GLU A 569 -5.46 -15.35 -24.35
C GLU A 569 -6.09 -16.73 -24.57
N THR A 570 -6.36 -17.14 -25.81
CA THR A 570 -6.90 -18.47 -26.14
C THR A 570 -5.83 -19.56 -26.26
N ASP A 571 -4.55 -19.19 -26.26
CA ASP A 571 -3.47 -20.17 -26.36
C ASP A 571 -3.36 -20.94 -25.04
N LEU A 572 -3.57 -22.25 -25.14
CA LEU A 572 -3.51 -23.16 -24.01
C LEU A 572 -2.16 -23.89 -23.99
N PRO A 573 -1.58 -24.15 -22.81
CA PRO A 573 -0.50 -25.12 -22.68
C PRO A 573 -0.93 -26.47 -23.28
N SER A 574 0.02 -27.23 -23.86
CA SER A 574 -0.30 -28.55 -24.40
C SER A 574 -0.79 -29.49 -23.29
N GLN A 575 -1.62 -30.46 -23.64
CA GLN A 575 -2.12 -31.44 -22.67
C GLN A 575 -0.98 -32.18 -21.96
N ASP A 576 0.12 -32.46 -22.66
CA ASP A 576 1.34 -33.03 -22.08
C ASP A 576 1.96 -32.15 -20.99
N VAL A 577 2.02 -30.82 -21.21
CA VAL A 577 2.50 -29.85 -20.21
C VAL A 577 1.54 -29.79 -19.01
N ILE A 578 0.23 -29.76 -19.28
CA ILE A 578 -0.80 -29.73 -18.23
C ILE A 578 -0.67 -30.96 -17.32
N ASP A 579 -0.69 -32.16 -17.90
CA ASP A 579 -0.75 -33.41 -17.15
C ASP A 579 0.56 -33.73 -16.43
N LYS A 580 1.70 -33.47 -17.08
CA LYS A 580 3.00 -33.89 -16.56
C LYS A 580 3.75 -32.82 -15.78
N ILE A 581 3.40 -31.55 -15.91
CA ILE A 581 4.09 -30.44 -15.21
C ILE A 581 3.12 -29.67 -14.34
N LEU A 582 2.06 -29.09 -14.91
CA LEU A 582 1.25 -28.13 -14.18
C LEU A 582 0.43 -28.77 -13.06
N ILE A 583 -0.17 -29.94 -13.30
CA ILE A 583 -0.91 -30.69 -12.26
C ILE A 583 0.04 -31.11 -11.10
N PRO A 584 1.19 -31.76 -11.35
CA PRO A 584 2.17 -32.05 -10.29
C PRO A 584 2.63 -30.81 -9.52
N ALA A 585 2.95 -29.71 -10.23
CA ALA A 585 3.37 -28.46 -9.62
C ALA A 585 2.27 -27.90 -8.69
N MET A 586 1.04 -27.82 -9.17
CA MET A 586 -0.11 -27.35 -8.36
C MET A 586 -0.34 -28.22 -7.12
N ASN A 587 -0.20 -29.55 -7.25
CA ASN A 587 -0.38 -30.48 -6.14
C ASN A 587 0.69 -30.36 -5.05
N ILE A 588 1.90 -29.92 -5.41
CA ILE A 588 2.97 -29.59 -4.44
C ILE A 588 2.72 -28.21 -3.84
N GLY A 589 2.52 -27.20 -4.69
CA GLY A 589 2.50 -25.80 -4.27
C GLY A 589 1.29 -25.41 -3.42
N LYS A 590 0.14 -26.07 -3.56
CA LYS A 590 -1.08 -25.76 -2.78
C LYS A 590 -0.87 -25.80 -1.26
N TYR A 591 0.12 -26.55 -0.77
CA TYR A 591 0.39 -26.68 0.65
C TYR A 591 1.09 -25.47 1.28
N MET A 592 1.54 -24.51 0.47
CA MET A 592 2.09 -23.24 0.98
C MET A 592 1.00 -22.25 1.45
N GLN A 593 -0.28 -22.54 1.19
CA GLN A 593 -1.38 -21.67 1.56
C GLN A 593 -1.52 -21.54 3.09
N TYR A 594 -1.51 -20.31 3.60
CA TYR A 594 -1.97 -20.03 4.96
C TYR A 594 -3.49 -20.09 5.05
N ASP A 595 -3.99 -20.89 6.00
CA ASP A 595 -5.38 -20.81 6.46
C ASP A 595 -5.47 -19.84 7.64
N SER A 596 -5.35 -18.55 7.32
CA SER A 596 -5.38 -17.44 8.27
C SER A 596 -6.22 -16.29 7.70
N GLN A 597 -6.77 -15.45 8.58
CA GLN A 597 -7.60 -14.32 8.17
C GLN A 597 -6.81 -13.35 7.25
N GLY A 598 -7.47 -12.85 6.20
CA GLY A 598 -6.85 -11.91 5.24
C GLY A 598 -5.93 -12.54 4.20
N PHE A 599 -5.71 -13.86 4.24
CA PHE A 599 -5.02 -14.61 3.19
C PHE A 599 -6.05 -15.19 2.22
N VAL A 600 -5.87 -14.90 0.93
CA VAL A 600 -6.66 -15.48 -0.16
C VAL A 600 -5.90 -16.65 -0.78
N HIS A 601 -6.64 -17.56 -1.40
CA HIS A 601 -6.06 -18.60 -2.22
C HIS A 601 -5.62 -17.99 -3.55
N ASN A 602 -4.38 -18.25 -3.96
CA ASN A 602 -3.83 -17.72 -5.20
C ASN A 602 -3.26 -18.86 -6.04
N ALA A 603 -3.94 -19.17 -7.15
CA ALA A 603 -3.55 -20.26 -8.04
C ALA A 603 -2.17 -20.01 -8.68
N SER A 604 -1.83 -18.75 -8.99
CA SER A 604 -0.53 -18.38 -9.52
C SER A 604 0.58 -18.64 -8.50
N GLN A 605 0.35 -18.34 -7.21
CA GLN A 605 1.34 -18.66 -6.17
C GLN A 605 1.53 -20.17 -5.99
N TYR A 606 0.47 -20.98 -6.08
CA TYR A 606 0.59 -22.44 -6.00
C TYR A 606 1.39 -22.98 -7.18
N LEU A 607 1.07 -22.54 -8.40
CA LEU A 607 1.83 -22.96 -9.56
C LEU A 607 3.29 -22.53 -9.43
N MET A 608 3.55 -21.28 -9.01
CA MET A 608 4.88 -20.74 -8.76
C MET A 608 5.66 -21.60 -7.77
N GLY A 609 5.09 -21.88 -6.60
CA GLY A 609 5.77 -22.65 -5.55
C GLY A 609 6.07 -24.08 -5.98
N GLY A 610 5.15 -24.70 -6.73
CA GLY A 610 5.34 -26.04 -7.29
C GLY A 610 6.39 -26.11 -8.40
N LEU A 611 6.33 -25.19 -9.36
CA LEU A 611 7.32 -25.08 -10.44
C LEU A 611 8.71 -24.81 -9.87
N ALA A 612 8.82 -23.89 -8.90
CA ALA A 612 10.07 -23.62 -8.21
C ALA A 612 10.59 -24.87 -7.48
N ALA A 613 9.73 -25.56 -6.73
CA ALA A 613 10.12 -26.77 -5.99
C ALA A 613 10.66 -27.87 -6.90
N ILE A 614 9.98 -28.14 -8.02
CA ILE A 614 10.40 -29.14 -9.00
C ILE A 614 11.68 -28.68 -9.71
N ASN A 615 11.74 -27.42 -10.18
CA ASN A 615 12.89 -26.90 -10.92
C ASN A 615 14.16 -26.92 -10.06
N ILE A 616 14.07 -26.47 -8.81
CA ILE A 616 15.19 -26.50 -7.86
C ILE A 616 15.56 -27.95 -7.51
N GLY A 617 14.57 -28.82 -7.31
CA GLY A 617 14.80 -30.24 -7.05
C GLY A 617 15.54 -30.97 -8.19
N GLN A 618 15.15 -30.70 -9.43
CA GLN A 618 15.82 -31.19 -10.64
C GLN A 618 17.26 -30.65 -10.72
N TYR A 619 17.44 -29.34 -10.53
CA TYR A 619 18.76 -28.70 -10.53
C TYR A 619 19.73 -29.32 -9.51
N ILE A 620 19.27 -29.60 -8.28
CA ILE A 620 20.09 -30.24 -7.24
C ILE A 620 20.54 -31.63 -7.71
N ARG A 621 19.63 -32.47 -8.21
CA ARG A 621 19.92 -33.84 -8.66
C ARG A 621 20.87 -33.89 -9.85
N GLU A 622 20.73 -32.94 -10.78
CA GLU A 622 21.59 -32.85 -11.96
C GLU A 622 23.01 -32.40 -11.60
N THR A 623 23.13 -31.47 -10.64
CA THR A 623 24.42 -30.94 -10.20
C THR A 623 25.17 -31.92 -9.29
N ILE A 624 24.44 -32.68 -8.47
CA ILE A 624 24.96 -33.66 -7.52
C ILE A 624 24.20 -34.99 -7.68
N PRO A 625 24.58 -35.86 -8.64
CA PRO A 625 23.90 -37.14 -8.87
C PRO A 625 23.87 -38.07 -7.65
N GLU A 626 24.91 -38.00 -6.80
CA GLU A 626 25.01 -38.75 -5.55
C GLU A 626 23.90 -38.38 -4.54
N TRP A 627 23.26 -37.21 -4.70
CA TRP A 627 22.16 -36.73 -3.88
C TRP A 627 20.98 -37.71 -3.86
N ILE A 628 20.72 -38.43 -4.95
CA ILE A 628 19.54 -39.28 -5.11
C ILE A 628 19.56 -40.47 -4.15
N ASN A 629 20.72 -41.11 -4.00
CA ASN A 629 20.85 -42.33 -3.21
C ASN A 629 21.46 -42.07 -1.83
N GLY A 630 22.26 -41.01 -1.67
CA GLY A 630 23.07 -40.82 -0.46
C GLY A 630 24.10 -41.93 -0.28
N GLY A 631 24.40 -42.28 0.97
CA GLY A 631 25.32 -43.37 1.31
C GLY A 631 26.81 -43.06 1.17
N LEU A 632 27.18 -41.79 0.92
CA LEU A 632 28.58 -41.39 0.91
C LEU A 632 29.17 -41.40 2.33
N ASP A 633 30.47 -41.64 2.43
CA ASP A 633 31.22 -41.29 3.63
C ASP A 633 31.37 -39.75 3.74
N GLU A 634 31.66 -39.27 4.95
CA GLU A 634 31.74 -37.83 5.21
C GLU A 634 32.80 -37.13 4.36
N GLU A 635 33.96 -37.75 4.10
CA GLU A 635 35.04 -37.14 3.31
C GLU A 635 34.62 -36.95 1.85
N SER A 636 33.99 -37.98 1.27
CA SER A 636 33.43 -37.92 -0.08
C SER A 636 32.30 -36.89 -0.19
N ALA A 637 31.41 -36.83 0.81
CA ALA A 637 30.32 -35.85 0.86
C ALA A 637 30.85 -34.41 0.96
N MET A 638 31.88 -34.16 1.78
CA MET A 638 32.49 -32.82 1.94
C MET A 638 32.98 -32.22 0.62
N LYS A 639 33.51 -33.05 -0.30
CA LYS A 639 33.98 -32.61 -1.63
C LYS A 639 32.87 -32.09 -2.53
N LEU A 640 31.60 -32.38 -2.21
CA LEU A 640 30.44 -31.99 -3.01
C LEU A 640 29.69 -30.78 -2.44
N LEU A 641 29.98 -30.38 -1.20
CA LEU A 641 29.20 -29.34 -0.49
C LEU A 641 29.28 -27.96 -1.14
N ASP A 642 30.36 -27.65 -1.85
CA ASP A 642 30.56 -26.36 -2.51
C ASP A 642 30.01 -26.32 -3.96
N LYS A 643 29.48 -27.43 -4.48
CA LYS A 643 28.90 -27.47 -5.84
C LYS A 643 27.67 -26.59 -6.00
N ILE A 644 26.91 -26.40 -4.92
CA ILE A 644 25.71 -25.57 -4.88
C ILE A 644 25.81 -24.68 -3.65
N ARG A 645 25.60 -23.37 -3.83
CA ARG A 645 25.44 -22.42 -2.71
C ARG A 645 23.97 -22.19 -2.39
N TRP A 646 23.66 -21.83 -1.14
CA TRP A 646 22.29 -21.50 -0.75
C TRP A 646 21.68 -20.42 -1.65
N ARG A 647 22.47 -19.39 -2.00
CA ARG A 647 22.05 -18.24 -2.81
C ARG A 647 21.52 -18.66 -4.17
N THR A 648 22.14 -19.65 -4.82
CA THR A 648 21.72 -20.15 -6.13
C THR A 648 20.31 -20.75 -6.09
N LEU A 649 19.98 -21.50 -5.03
CA LEU A 649 18.66 -22.08 -4.85
C LEU A 649 17.60 -20.99 -4.63
N MET A 650 17.94 -20.00 -3.82
CA MET A 650 17.03 -18.90 -3.51
C MET A 650 16.86 -17.95 -4.71
N GLU A 651 17.85 -17.78 -5.58
CA GLU A 651 17.72 -17.01 -6.83
C GLU A 651 16.70 -17.65 -7.77
N LEU A 652 16.72 -18.97 -7.92
CA LEU A 652 15.70 -19.71 -8.69
C LEU A 652 14.31 -19.51 -8.07
N SER A 653 14.18 -19.63 -6.75
CA SER A 653 12.91 -19.39 -6.06
C SER A 653 12.41 -17.95 -6.25
N THR A 654 13.30 -16.96 -6.13
CA THR A 654 12.97 -15.54 -6.29
C THR A 654 12.54 -15.22 -7.72
N LYS A 655 13.21 -15.79 -8.72
CA LYS A 655 12.86 -15.62 -10.13
C LYS A 655 11.44 -16.12 -10.45
N TRP A 656 11.07 -17.30 -9.96
CA TRP A 656 9.70 -17.81 -10.08
C TRP A 656 8.67 -16.90 -9.39
N ARG A 657 9.01 -16.36 -8.21
CA ARG A 657 8.17 -15.38 -7.52
C ARG A 657 8.01 -14.07 -8.31
N GLN A 658 9.08 -13.54 -8.89
CA GLN A 658 9.07 -12.29 -9.66
C GLN A 658 8.15 -12.37 -10.88
N ILE A 659 8.21 -13.47 -11.66
CA ILE A 659 7.36 -13.62 -12.86
C ILE A 659 5.88 -13.87 -12.50
N SER A 660 5.60 -14.54 -11.39
CA SER A 660 4.22 -14.87 -10.98
C SER A 660 3.43 -13.69 -10.40
N GLU A 661 4.11 -12.66 -9.90
CA GLU A 661 3.49 -11.52 -9.22
C GLU A 661 4.14 -10.19 -9.63
N PRO A 662 3.97 -9.77 -10.90
CA PRO A 662 4.63 -8.57 -11.44
C PRO A 662 4.12 -7.25 -10.81
N ASN A 663 3.01 -7.30 -10.07
CA ASN A 663 2.48 -6.17 -9.28
C ASN A 663 3.20 -5.94 -7.96
N ASP A 664 3.98 -6.91 -7.49
CA ASP A 664 4.78 -6.79 -6.28
C ASP A 664 6.19 -7.33 -6.51
N PRO A 665 6.99 -6.62 -7.33
CA PRO A 665 8.35 -7.01 -7.63
C PRO A 665 9.25 -6.88 -6.40
N VAL A 666 10.17 -7.82 -6.29
CA VAL A 666 11.14 -7.93 -5.20
C VAL A 666 12.54 -7.96 -5.79
N TYR A 667 13.48 -7.30 -5.12
CA TYR A 667 14.89 -7.24 -5.54
C TYR A 667 15.78 -7.67 -4.39
N TRP A 668 16.94 -8.22 -4.74
CA TRP A 668 17.98 -8.51 -3.77
C TRP A 668 18.61 -7.23 -3.24
N ILE A 669 18.66 -7.10 -1.91
CA ILE A 669 19.12 -5.87 -1.25
C ILE A 669 20.61 -5.61 -1.50
N ASP A 670 21.42 -6.67 -1.63
CA ASP A 670 22.84 -6.57 -1.98
C ASP A 670 23.08 -6.12 -3.43
N LEU A 671 22.04 -6.10 -4.27
CA LEU A 671 22.09 -5.59 -5.64
C LEU A 671 21.56 -4.16 -5.79
N LEU A 672 21.19 -3.50 -4.67
CA LEU A 672 20.90 -2.06 -4.64
C LEU A 672 22.20 -1.24 -4.71
N THR A 673 22.08 0.09 -4.69
CA THR A 673 23.25 0.97 -4.64
C THR A 673 24.10 0.67 -3.39
N PRO A 674 25.44 0.79 -3.47
CA PRO A 674 26.31 0.55 -2.32
C PRO A 674 25.95 1.38 -1.09
N GLU A 675 25.52 2.63 -1.31
CA GLU A 675 25.04 3.52 -0.26
C GLU A 675 23.82 2.94 0.45
N GLN A 676 22.83 2.43 -0.30
CA GLN A 676 21.64 1.84 0.31
C GLN A 676 21.88 0.50 0.98
N PHE A 677 22.75 -0.33 0.42
CA PHE A 677 23.10 -1.58 1.06
C PHE A 677 23.84 -1.35 2.40
N GLU A 678 24.64 -0.27 2.48
CA GLU A 678 25.34 0.13 3.70
C GLU A 678 24.39 0.79 4.72
N GLU A 679 23.51 1.71 4.31
CA GLU A 679 22.51 2.35 5.18
C GLU A 679 21.49 1.34 5.73
N GLY A 680 21.19 0.32 4.94
CA GLY A 680 20.25 -0.74 5.25
C GLY A 680 18.87 -0.50 4.65
N PHE A 681 18.33 -1.56 4.05
CA PHE A 681 16.95 -1.61 3.56
C PHE A 681 16.12 -2.50 4.51
N GLY A 682 14.81 -2.32 4.62
CA GLY A 682 14.03 -3.22 5.48
C GLY A 682 12.55 -3.31 5.11
N SER A 683 12.03 -4.53 5.14
CA SER A 683 10.60 -4.78 4.96
C SER A 683 9.84 -4.29 6.19
N HIS A 684 8.86 -3.41 5.98
CA HIS A 684 7.99 -2.88 7.02
C HIS A 684 6.63 -3.58 6.95
N THR A 685 6.31 -4.37 7.97
CA THR A 685 5.07 -5.15 8.02
C THR A 685 4.27 -4.74 9.27
N PRO A 686 3.25 -3.89 9.11
CA PRO A 686 2.47 -3.41 10.23
C PRO A 686 1.46 -4.45 10.71
N MET A 687 1.28 -4.51 12.03
CA MET A 687 0.18 -5.22 12.70
C MET A 687 -0.94 -4.24 13.09
N TYR A 688 -0.55 -3.00 13.36
CA TYR A 688 -1.43 -1.89 13.72
C TYR A 688 -0.98 -0.64 12.96
N THR A 689 -1.92 0.10 12.37
CA THR A 689 -1.64 1.33 11.61
C THR A 689 -2.59 2.46 11.97
N GLY A 690 -2.08 3.55 12.55
CA GLY A 690 -2.91 4.61 13.13
C GLY A 690 -3.86 4.09 14.20
N GLN A 691 -5.13 3.87 13.83
CA GLN A 691 -6.15 3.25 14.70
C GLN A 691 -6.60 1.85 14.20
N GLY A 692 -6.11 1.44 13.03
CA GLY A 692 -6.56 0.24 12.33
C GLY A 692 -5.75 -1.00 12.68
N ARG A 693 -6.44 -2.13 12.81
CA ARG A 693 -5.82 -3.46 12.93
C ARG A 693 -5.59 -4.04 11.54
N VAL A 694 -4.34 -4.40 11.23
CA VAL A 694 -4.02 -5.00 9.93
C VAL A 694 -4.51 -6.44 9.91
N ILE A 695 -5.53 -6.73 9.09
CA ILE A 695 -6.28 -8.00 9.09
C ILE A 695 -5.36 -9.23 9.07
N ARG A 696 -4.31 -9.23 8.23
CA ARG A 696 -3.41 -10.38 8.07
C ARG A 696 -2.54 -10.67 9.29
N TYR A 697 -2.04 -9.61 9.95
CA TYR A 697 -0.94 -9.73 10.91
C TYR A 697 -1.34 -9.37 12.35
N PHE A 698 -2.52 -8.77 12.56
CA PHE A 698 -2.97 -8.40 13.91
C PHE A 698 -3.10 -9.60 14.85
N CYS A 699 -3.33 -10.82 14.33
CA CYS A 699 -3.30 -12.05 15.12
C CYS A 699 -1.96 -12.28 15.87
N GLN A 700 -0.87 -11.64 15.44
CA GLN A 700 0.45 -11.73 16.06
C GLN A 700 0.71 -10.59 17.07
N TYR A 701 -0.21 -9.61 17.19
CA TYR A 701 -0.04 -8.43 18.05
C TYR A 701 0.30 -8.82 19.50
N ASP A 702 -0.44 -9.75 20.10
CA ASP A 702 -0.24 -10.11 21.51
C ASP A 702 1.13 -10.76 21.76
N ARG A 703 1.63 -11.55 20.81
CA ARG A 703 2.96 -12.18 20.90
C ARG A 703 4.06 -11.11 20.78
N ALA A 704 3.94 -10.24 19.79
CA ALA A 704 4.87 -9.15 19.57
C ALA A 704 4.86 -8.15 20.74
N PHE A 705 3.69 -7.80 21.26
CA PHE A 705 3.52 -6.93 22.42
C PHE A 705 4.22 -7.50 23.66
N LYS A 706 4.05 -8.79 23.96
CA LYS A 706 4.76 -9.44 25.09
C LYS A 706 6.29 -9.34 24.96
N ILE A 707 6.81 -9.48 23.73
CA ILE A 707 8.24 -9.30 23.47
C ILE A 707 8.68 -7.85 23.73
N VAL A 708 7.86 -6.86 23.34
CA VAL A 708 8.12 -5.45 23.68
C VAL A 708 8.16 -5.25 25.20
N GLN A 709 7.19 -5.79 25.94
CA GLN A 709 7.16 -5.66 27.41
C GLN A 709 8.42 -6.23 28.06
N GLU A 710 8.94 -7.32 27.52
CA GLU A 710 10.15 -7.96 28.03
C GLU A 710 11.43 -7.21 27.63
N LEU A 711 11.56 -6.83 26.36
CA LEU A 711 12.81 -6.33 25.79
C LEU A 711 12.98 -4.82 25.96
N LEU A 712 11.90 -4.04 26.00
CA LEU A 712 12.00 -2.58 26.04
C LEU A 712 12.76 -2.09 27.28
N PRO A 713 12.47 -2.55 28.52
CA PRO A 713 13.25 -2.16 29.69
C PRO A 713 14.69 -2.70 29.70
N LYS A 714 14.98 -3.75 28.93
CA LYS A 714 16.32 -4.36 28.84
C LYS A 714 17.21 -3.65 27.82
N GLN A 715 16.62 -3.13 26.75
CA GLN A 715 17.35 -2.55 25.61
C GLN A 715 17.36 -1.03 25.61
N VAL A 716 16.40 -0.40 26.30
CA VAL A 716 16.29 1.06 26.42
C VAL A 716 16.42 1.43 27.89
N GLN A 717 17.23 2.46 28.17
CA GLN A 717 17.39 2.97 29.52
C GLN A 717 16.14 3.74 29.94
N LEU A 718 15.27 3.09 30.72
CA LEU A 718 14.06 3.66 31.28
C LEU A 718 14.23 3.96 32.78
N LYS A 719 13.47 4.93 33.29
CA LYS A 719 13.34 5.13 34.74
C LYS A 719 12.69 3.88 35.37
N PRO A 720 13.03 3.48 36.61
CA PRO A 720 12.49 2.27 37.24
C PRO A 720 10.96 2.20 37.27
N GLU A 721 10.30 3.33 37.53
CA GLU A 721 8.85 3.45 37.51
C GLU A 721 8.25 3.26 36.12
N TRP A 722 8.95 3.71 35.07
CA TRP A 722 8.53 3.51 33.67
C TRP A 722 8.76 2.07 33.24
N ALA A 723 9.88 1.47 33.61
CA ALA A 723 10.15 0.05 33.36
C ALA A 723 9.05 -0.82 33.97
N LYS A 724 8.64 -0.54 35.21
CA LYS A 724 7.51 -1.22 35.86
C LYS A 724 6.20 -1.00 35.10
N ALA A 725 5.88 0.25 34.74
CA ALA A 725 4.67 0.57 34.00
C ALA A 725 4.62 -0.11 32.62
N VAL A 726 5.76 -0.24 31.93
CA VAL A 726 5.89 -0.99 30.66
C VAL A 726 5.59 -2.47 30.88
N THR A 727 6.15 -3.08 31.93
CA THR A 727 5.89 -4.50 32.24
C THR A 727 4.44 -4.78 32.66
N GLU A 728 3.73 -3.79 33.20
CA GLU A 728 2.32 -3.89 33.64
C GLU A 728 1.32 -3.40 32.59
N ALA A 729 1.79 -2.82 31.47
CA ALA A 729 0.96 -2.31 30.39
C ALA A 729 0.06 -3.39 29.77
N LYS A 730 -1.12 -3.02 29.24
CA LYS A 730 -2.03 -3.97 28.59
C LYS A 730 -1.96 -3.95 27.08
N ASN A 731 -1.38 -2.89 26.51
CA ASN A 731 -1.23 -2.69 25.08
C ASN A 731 -0.13 -1.65 24.81
N ILE A 732 0.25 -1.49 23.54
CA ILE A 732 1.24 -0.50 23.10
C ILE A 732 0.81 0.94 23.43
N GLY A 733 -0.48 1.24 23.40
CA GLY A 733 -1.00 2.57 23.78
C GLY A 733 -0.70 2.93 25.24
N ASP A 734 -0.81 1.98 26.17
CA ASP A 734 -0.43 2.18 27.57
C ASP A 734 1.08 2.46 27.71
N ILE A 735 1.93 1.78 26.93
CA ILE A 735 3.37 2.05 26.89
C ILE A 735 3.64 3.47 26.36
N LEU A 736 2.98 3.87 25.27
CA LEU A 736 3.14 5.19 24.67
C LEU A 736 2.71 6.32 25.61
N ARG A 737 1.70 6.13 26.48
CA ARG A 737 1.33 7.12 27.51
C ARG A 737 2.41 7.33 28.57
N VAL A 738 3.32 6.37 28.75
CA VAL A 738 4.42 6.46 29.72
C VAL A 738 5.69 6.97 29.05
N VAL A 739 6.02 6.42 27.88
CA VAL A 739 7.27 6.70 27.16
C VAL A 739 7.19 7.98 26.31
N GLU A 740 5.99 8.38 25.91
CA GLU A 740 5.67 9.62 25.17
C GLU A 740 6.52 9.85 23.91
N SER A 741 7.05 8.78 23.32
CA SER A 741 7.95 8.84 22.17
C SER A 741 7.95 7.54 21.37
N ASN A 742 8.45 7.62 20.13
CA ASN A 742 8.69 6.44 19.30
C ASN A 742 9.75 5.55 19.96
N PHE A 743 9.56 4.24 19.87
CA PHE A 743 10.52 3.28 20.39
C PHE A 743 10.64 2.07 19.47
N GLN A 744 11.75 1.36 19.62
CA GLN A 744 11.95 0.07 18.97
C GLN A 744 12.67 -0.88 19.91
N VAL A 745 12.42 -2.18 19.73
CA VAL A 745 13.22 -3.26 20.32
C VAL A 745 13.64 -4.22 19.22
N THR A 746 14.83 -4.80 19.34
CA THR A 746 15.34 -5.79 18.40
C THR A 746 15.19 -7.19 18.98
N THR A 747 14.53 -8.09 18.26
CA THR A 747 14.42 -9.48 18.69
C THR A 747 15.80 -10.16 18.62
N PRO A 748 16.20 -10.93 19.64
CA PRO A 748 17.41 -11.72 19.55
C PRO A 748 17.20 -12.91 18.61
N CYS A 749 18.21 -13.24 17.79
CA CYS A 749 18.21 -14.42 16.92
C CYS A 749 19.49 -15.22 17.16
N ARG A 750 19.41 -16.35 17.88
CA ARG A 750 20.61 -17.15 18.19
C ARG A 750 21.07 -17.97 17.00
N SER A 751 22.37 -17.96 16.74
CA SER A 751 23.02 -18.84 15.77
C SER A 751 22.83 -20.32 16.14
N ASP A 752 22.70 -21.18 15.13
CA ASP A 752 22.71 -22.64 15.31
C ASP A 752 24.13 -23.20 15.13
N ASN A 753 24.99 -22.47 14.42
CA ASN A 753 26.27 -22.97 13.90
C ASN A 753 27.52 -22.28 14.49
N PHE A 754 27.42 -21.11 15.09
CA PHE A 754 28.58 -20.32 15.53
C PHE A 754 28.49 -19.89 16.99
N ASP A 755 29.62 -20.03 17.70
CA ASP A 755 29.85 -19.54 19.05
C ASP A 755 30.73 -18.28 19.02
N ASP A 756 30.51 -17.37 19.96
CA ASP A 756 31.39 -16.23 20.17
C ASP A 756 32.73 -16.76 20.71
N PRO A 757 33.85 -16.52 20.01
CA PRO A 757 35.14 -17.06 20.40
C PRO A 757 35.65 -16.53 21.75
N LYS A 758 35.08 -15.44 22.27
CA LYS A 758 35.46 -14.85 23.56
C LYS A 758 34.69 -15.45 24.73
N THR A 759 33.39 -15.70 24.56
CA THR A 759 32.52 -16.18 25.65
C THR A 759 32.29 -17.69 25.58
N GLY A 760 32.46 -18.31 24.41
CA GLY A 760 32.07 -19.69 24.13
C GLY A 760 30.56 -19.90 24.03
N GLU A 761 29.76 -18.82 24.14
CA GLU A 761 28.30 -18.89 24.01
C GLU A 761 27.87 -18.72 22.55
N ARG A 762 26.69 -19.25 22.19
CA ARG A 762 26.11 -19.06 20.86
C ARG A 762 26.00 -17.58 20.51
N ILE A 763 26.46 -17.21 19.31
CA ILE A 763 26.34 -15.83 18.83
C ILE A 763 24.87 -15.45 18.75
N ILE A 764 24.54 -14.24 19.21
CA ILE A 764 23.21 -13.66 19.11
C ILE A 764 23.23 -12.60 18.00
N TYR A 765 22.52 -12.85 16.91
CA TYR A 765 22.32 -11.91 15.83
C TYR A 765 21.17 -10.95 16.11
N GLU A 766 21.19 -9.79 15.45
CA GLU A 766 20.02 -8.92 15.32
C GLU A 766 18.94 -9.67 14.51
N GLY A 767 17.77 -9.90 15.13
CA GLY A 767 16.55 -10.40 14.50
C GLY A 767 15.74 -9.26 13.87
N THR A 768 14.42 -9.25 14.03
CA THR A 768 13.58 -8.15 13.52
C THR A 768 13.48 -7.03 14.55
N ASN A 769 13.22 -5.79 14.11
CA ASN A 769 12.86 -4.72 15.00
C ASN A 769 11.34 -4.70 15.17
N LEU A 770 10.85 -4.68 16.39
CA LEU A 770 9.48 -4.29 16.72
C LEU A 770 9.47 -2.79 16.92
N VAL A 771 8.88 -2.06 15.98
CA VAL A 771 8.91 -0.61 15.90
C VAL A 771 7.54 -0.04 16.20
N THR A 772 7.50 0.96 17.08
CA THR A 772 6.32 1.76 17.38
C THR A 772 6.57 3.20 16.98
N GLU A 773 5.70 3.73 16.12
CA GLU A 773 5.74 5.14 15.68
C GLU A 773 4.40 5.82 15.96
N ILE A 774 4.41 6.93 16.69
CA ILE A 774 3.25 7.80 16.86
C ILE A 774 2.89 8.37 15.49
N LYS A 775 1.60 8.31 15.12
CA LYS A 775 1.11 8.82 13.84
C LYS A 775 0.14 9.97 14.04
N GLU A 776 0.38 11.03 13.28
CA GLU A 776 -0.53 12.17 13.16
C GLU A 776 -1.71 11.84 12.22
N PRO A 777 -2.91 12.39 12.47
CA PRO A 777 -3.26 13.23 13.63
C PRO A 777 -3.51 12.43 14.91
N ILE A 778 -3.85 11.14 14.81
CA ILE A 778 -4.20 10.28 15.96
C ILE A 778 -3.80 8.83 15.69
N GLY A 779 -3.16 8.20 16.68
CA GLY A 779 -2.88 6.78 16.71
C GLY A 779 -1.40 6.46 16.68
N TYR A 780 -1.07 5.23 16.35
CA TYR A 780 0.31 4.75 16.23
C TYR A 780 0.40 3.62 15.22
N ASP A 781 1.58 3.44 14.64
CA ASP A 781 1.93 2.23 13.92
C ASP A 781 2.69 1.31 14.87
N PHE A 782 2.34 0.02 14.86
CA PHE A 782 3.11 -1.04 15.50
C PHE A 782 3.39 -2.14 14.48
N ALA A 783 4.66 -2.35 14.19
CA ALA A 783 5.11 -3.13 13.05
C ALA A 783 6.37 -3.93 13.35
N ILE A 784 6.59 -4.99 12.57
CA ILE A 784 7.94 -5.53 12.41
C ILE A 784 8.66 -4.76 11.30
N LYS A 785 9.94 -4.50 11.50
CA LYS A 785 10.86 -3.96 10.50
C LYS A 785 12.13 -4.79 10.54
N THR A 786 12.37 -5.60 9.52
CA THR A 786 13.58 -6.43 9.46
C THR A 786 14.71 -5.62 8.80
N PRO A 787 15.74 -5.16 9.53
CA PRO A 787 16.82 -4.38 8.92
C PRO A 787 17.78 -5.30 8.17
N CYS A 788 18.01 -5.05 6.89
CA CYS A 788 18.98 -5.74 6.05
C CYS A 788 20.16 -4.80 5.76
N LYS A 789 21.03 -4.65 6.76
CA LYS A 789 22.30 -3.93 6.65
C LYS A 789 23.38 -4.87 6.13
N LYS A 790 24.41 -4.34 5.48
CA LYS A 790 25.58 -5.11 5.06
C LYS A 790 26.26 -5.89 6.18
N SER A 791 26.36 -5.34 7.39
CA SER A 791 26.91 -6.06 8.56
C SER A 791 26.10 -7.31 8.92
N ARG A 792 24.77 -7.19 8.93
CA ARG A 792 23.86 -8.31 9.14
C ARG A 792 23.94 -9.32 8.00
N TRP A 793 24.01 -8.84 6.76
CA TRP A 793 24.15 -9.69 5.58
C TRP A 793 25.31 -10.66 5.72
N ILE A 794 26.48 -10.17 6.10
CA ILE A 794 27.69 -10.99 6.27
C ILE A 794 27.48 -12.11 7.30
N LEU A 795 26.71 -11.86 8.36
CA LEU A 795 26.43 -12.86 9.41
C LEU A 795 25.43 -13.91 8.91
N TYR A 796 24.30 -13.48 8.35
CA TYR A 796 23.25 -14.39 7.90
C TYR A 796 23.65 -15.17 6.64
N ASP A 797 24.47 -14.61 5.75
CA ASP A 797 25.04 -15.33 4.61
C ASP A 797 25.90 -16.51 5.09
N LYS A 798 26.74 -16.30 6.09
CA LYS A 798 27.54 -17.38 6.71
C LYS A 798 26.67 -18.43 7.41
N GLU A 799 25.64 -17.99 8.15
CA GLU A 799 24.72 -18.89 8.84
C GLU A 799 23.91 -19.75 7.86
N LEU A 800 23.35 -19.15 6.80
CA LEU A 800 22.60 -19.87 5.77
C LEU A 800 23.49 -20.83 5.00
N GLU A 801 24.72 -20.44 4.67
CA GLU A 801 25.70 -21.34 4.04
C GLU A 801 26.03 -22.52 4.96
N ALA A 802 26.23 -22.31 6.26
CA ALA A 802 26.46 -23.38 7.22
C ALA A 802 25.24 -24.31 7.36
N CYS A 803 24.02 -23.76 7.45
CA CYS A 803 22.78 -24.52 7.46
C CYS A 803 22.63 -25.38 6.19
N TRP A 804 22.89 -24.80 5.01
CA TRP A 804 22.83 -25.52 3.75
C TRP A 804 23.85 -26.66 3.70
N LYS A 805 25.12 -26.41 4.07
CA LYS A 805 26.16 -27.43 4.10
C LYS A 805 25.86 -28.56 5.06
N LYS A 806 25.33 -28.26 6.25
CA LYS A 806 24.87 -29.25 7.23
C LYS A 806 23.74 -30.11 6.68
N LEU A 807 22.75 -29.49 6.03
CA LEU A 807 21.64 -30.20 5.38
C LEU A 807 22.13 -31.10 4.24
N ALA A 808 22.97 -30.58 3.34
CA ALA A 808 23.54 -31.31 2.23
C ALA A 808 24.38 -32.51 2.71
N LEU A 809 25.21 -32.33 3.76
CA LEU A 809 25.98 -33.41 4.35
C LEU A 809 25.09 -34.53 4.91
N LEU A 810 24.03 -34.18 5.65
CA LEU A 810 23.06 -35.16 6.17
C LEU A 810 22.37 -35.93 5.05
N ILE A 811 22.03 -35.25 3.96
CA ILE A 811 21.38 -35.88 2.81
C ILE A 811 22.37 -36.81 2.09
N LEU A 812 23.59 -36.37 1.81
CA LEU A 812 24.58 -37.16 1.06
C LEU A 812 25.08 -38.39 1.82
N THR A 813 25.08 -38.36 3.16
CA THR A 813 25.55 -39.47 4.01
C THR A 813 24.43 -40.41 4.48
N ARG A 814 23.16 -40.10 4.17
CA ARG A 814 22.00 -40.87 4.63
C ARG A 814 22.06 -42.34 4.18
N LYS A 815 21.68 -43.25 5.07
CA LYS A 815 21.59 -44.70 4.82
C LYS A 815 20.16 -45.20 4.67
N GLY A 816 19.17 -44.32 4.84
CA GLY A 816 17.74 -44.64 4.70
C GLY A 816 17.06 -44.99 6.02
N GLU A 817 17.65 -44.60 7.16
CA GLU A 817 17.05 -44.83 8.47
C GLU A 817 16.01 -43.75 8.81
N LYS A 818 14.95 -44.13 9.54
CA LYS A 818 13.91 -43.18 9.97
C LYS A 818 14.46 -42.05 10.86
N SER A 819 15.50 -42.31 11.63
CA SER A 819 16.14 -41.30 12.50
C SER A 819 16.85 -40.20 11.70
N GLU A 820 17.30 -40.50 10.48
CA GLU A 820 17.96 -39.54 9.58
C GLU A 820 16.95 -38.57 8.97
N GLU A 821 15.72 -39.01 8.73
CA GLU A 821 14.64 -38.16 8.22
C GLU A 821 14.33 -37.00 9.18
N GLU A 822 14.24 -37.27 10.48
CA GLU A 822 14.08 -36.21 11.48
C GLU A 822 15.24 -35.21 11.43
N LYS A 823 16.49 -35.69 11.35
CA LYS A 823 17.67 -34.83 11.28
C LYS A 823 17.64 -33.93 10.04
N ILE A 824 17.26 -34.48 8.89
CA ILE A 824 17.13 -33.75 7.62
C ILE A 824 16.04 -32.67 7.74
N LEU A 825 14.85 -33.03 8.25
CA LEU A 825 13.76 -32.09 8.46
C LEU A 825 14.17 -30.95 9.40
N ARG A 826 14.82 -31.26 10.51
CA ARG A 826 15.28 -30.25 11.48
C ARG A 826 16.36 -29.34 10.91
N ALA A 827 17.31 -29.87 10.14
CA ALA A 827 18.33 -29.06 9.45
C ALA A 827 17.70 -28.13 8.39
N MET A 828 16.69 -28.62 7.67
CA MET A 828 15.88 -27.81 6.75
C MET A 828 15.13 -26.69 7.50
N PHE A 829 14.56 -26.98 8.68
CA PHE A 829 13.91 -25.96 9.52
C PHE A 829 14.90 -24.91 10.02
N SER A 830 16.11 -25.30 10.43
CA SER A 830 17.17 -24.32 10.79
C SER A 830 17.44 -23.36 9.63
N PHE A 831 17.57 -23.85 8.39
CA PHE A 831 17.75 -22.96 7.23
C PHE A 831 16.57 -21.97 7.09
N THR A 832 15.33 -22.47 7.14
CA THR A 832 14.16 -21.60 7.01
C THR A 832 14.01 -20.59 8.13
N PHE A 833 14.38 -20.95 9.36
CA PHE A 833 14.39 -20.04 10.50
C PHE A 833 15.27 -18.82 10.23
N PHE A 834 16.48 -19.05 9.72
CA PHE A 834 17.38 -17.97 9.36
C PHE A 834 16.94 -17.22 8.11
N TRP A 835 16.32 -17.88 7.12
CA TRP A 835 15.74 -17.18 5.96
C TRP A 835 14.65 -16.18 6.38
N TYR A 836 13.72 -16.61 7.25
CA TYR A 836 12.65 -15.77 7.78
C TYR A 836 13.16 -14.62 8.63
N ASN A 837 14.22 -14.83 9.40
CA ASN A 837 14.87 -13.76 10.14
C ASN A 837 15.74 -12.87 9.22
N PHE A 838 16.32 -13.38 8.13
CA PHE A 838 17.22 -12.60 7.28
C PHE A 838 16.47 -11.63 6.37
N MET A 839 15.39 -12.10 5.71
CA MET A 839 14.59 -11.36 4.72
C MET A 839 15.42 -10.55 3.71
N PRO A 840 16.32 -11.15 2.91
CA PRO A 840 17.31 -10.43 2.09
C PRO A 840 16.74 -9.67 0.87
N LEU A 841 15.42 -9.60 0.74
CA LEU A 841 14.73 -8.98 -0.39
C LEU A 841 13.98 -7.73 0.06
N THR A 842 13.85 -6.75 -0.83
CA THR A 842 13.31 -5.42 -0.52
C THR A 842 11.91 -5.42 0.12
N ARG A 843 11.05 -6.39 -0.16
CA ARG A 843 9.72 -6.48 0.48
C ARG A 843 9.53 -7.76 1.32
N GLY A 844 10.59 -8.55 1.50
CA GLY A 844 10.56 -9.86 2.14
C GLY A 844 9.76 -10.89 1.33
N THR A 845 10.23 -12.13 1.26
CA THR A 845 9.44 -13.23 0.68
C THR A 845 9.48 -14.44 1.60
N ALA A 846 8.67 -14.40 2.66
CA ALA A 846 8.43 -15.57 3.50
C ALA A 846 8.11 -16.81 2.65
N ALA A 847 7.37 -16.65 1.54
CA ALA A 847 7.12 -17.72 0.58
C ALA A 847 8.40 -18.46 0.12
N GLY A 848 9.53 -17.77 -0.06
CA GLY A 848 10.79 -18.37 -0.48
C GLY A 848 11.34 -19.42 0.48
N GLY A 849 11.15 -19.24 1.80
CA GLY A 849 11.57 -20.23 2.80
C GLY A 849 10.73 -21.49 2.72
N PHE A 850 9.43 -21.35 2.49
CA PHE A 850 8.54 -22.49 2.29
C PHE A 850 8.81 -23.21 0.97
N VAL A 851 9.07 -22.47 -0.11
CA VAL A 851 9.50 -23.03 -1.40
C VAL A 851 10.81 -23.79 -1.27
N PHE A 852 11.78 -23.29 -0.49
CA PHE A 852 13.01 -24.02 -0.19
C PHE A 852 12.71 -25.39 0.46
N MET A 853 11.81 -25.44 1.46
CA MET A 853 11.43 -26.72 2.08
C MET A 853 10.83 -27.69 1.06
N MET A 854 9.90 -27.21 0.23
CA MET A 854 9.29 -28.03 -0.82
C MET A 854 10.33 -28.52 -1.83
N SER A 855 11.30 -27.67 -2.18
CA SER A 855 12.39 -28.00 -3.12
C SER A 855 13.31 -29.10 -2.57
N VAL A 856 13.74 -28.98 -1.31
CA VAL A 856 14.57 -29.99 -0.66
C VAL A 856 13.83 -31.32 -0.58
N LEU A 857 12.56 -31.32 -0.15
CA LEU A 857 11.74 -32.53 -0.11
C LEU A 857 11.61 -33.16 -1.51
N ALA A 858 11.29 -32.36 -2.53
CA ALA A 858 11.17 -32.84 -3.90
C ALA A 858 12.48 -33.47 -4.40
N SER A 859 13.61 -32.84 -4.10
CA SER A 859 14.95 -33.33 -4.45
C SER A 859 15.28 -34.70 -3.82
N ILE A 860 14.68 -35.07 -2.68
CA ILE A 860 14.87 -36.39 -2.05
C ILE A 860 13.68 -37.34 -2.27
N GLY A 861 12.79 -37.02 -3.21
CA GLY A 861 11.67 -37.88 -3.59
C GLY A 861 10.50 -37.85 -2.61
N LYS A 862 10.27 -36.70 -1.97
CA LYS A 862 9.22 -36.49 -0.97
C LYS A 862 8.46 -35.19 -1.25
N GLN A 863 7.29 -35.04 -0.66
CA GLN A 863 6.52 -33.79 -0.69
C GLN A 863 5.71 -33.62 0.60
N ILE A 864 5.21 -32.41 0.83
CA ILE A 864 4.22 -32.14 1.87
C ILE A 864 2.86 -32.64 1.38
N GLY A 865 2.09 -33.26 2.26
CA GLY A 865 0.77 -33.85 1.97
C GLY A 865 -0.36 -33.30 2.86
N LYS A 866 -0.10 -32.30 3.70
CA LYS A 866 -1.11 -31.63 4.53
C LYS A 866 -0.89 -30.12 4.52
N HIS A 867 -1.98 -29.36 4.65
CA HIS A 867 -1.93 -27.91 4.76
C HIS A 867 -1.30 -27.47 6.08
N ILE A 868 -0.74 -26.25 6.06
CA ILE A 868 -0.29 -25.54 7.25
C ILE A 868 -1.48 -25.45 8.23
N PRO A 869 -1.26 -25.74 9.54
CA PRO A 869 -2.33 -25.68 10.53
C PRO A 869 -3.09 -24.35 10.52
N GLN A 870 -4.40 -24.43 10.75
CA GLN A 870 -5.26 -23.24 10.81
C GLN A 870 -4.74 -22.22 11.84
N GLY A 871 -4.65 -20.96 11.42
CA GLY A 871 -4.14 -19.85 12.24
C GLY A 871 -2.63 -19.77 12.39
N MET A 872 -1.86 -20.75 11.91
CA MET A 872 -0.40 -20.72 11.93
C MET A 872 0.16 -19.87 10.77
N GLN A 873 1.14 -19.03 11.06
CA GLN A 873 1.93 -18.29 10.08
C GLN A 873 3.41 -18.65 10.29
N THR A 874 3.95 -19.49 9.41
CA THR A 874 5.26 -20.16 9.62
C THR A 874 6.44 -19.18 9.73
N ASP A 875 6.37 -18.05 9.04
CA ASP A 875 7.35 -16.97 9.13
C ASP A 875 7.30 -16.28 10.49
N TRP A 876 6.11 -15.96 11.00
CA TRP A 876 5.95 -15.36 12.33
C TRP A 876 6.37 -16.28 13.47
N GLU A 877 6.25 -17.61 13.30
CA GLU A 877 6.82 -18.58 14.25
C GLU A 877 8.35 -18.48 14.37
N ALA A 878 9.05 -18.08 13.30
CA ALA A 878 10.49 -17.86 13.36
C ALA A 878 10.85 -16.44 13.81
N ILE A 879 10.17 -15.42 13.28
CA ILE A 879 10.49 -14.00 13.52
C ILE A 879 10.35 -13.62 15.00
N LEU A 880 9.35 -14.19 15.68
CA LEU A 880 9.08 -13.94 17.10
C LEU A 880 9.71 -15.00 18.02
N CYS A 881 10.65 -15.79 17.51
CA CYS A 881 11.32 -16.84 18.26
C CYS A 881 12.83 -16.61 18.32
N GLU A 882 13.39 -16.61 19.53
CA GLU A 882 14.83 -16.44 19.74
C GLU A 882 15.66 -17.66 19.33
N TYR A 883 15.09 -18.87 19.50
CA TYR A 883 15.83 -20.12 19.46
C TYR A 883 15.43 -21.00 18.27
N PRO A 884 16.36 -21.35 17.35
CA PRO A 884 16.07 -22.18 16.18
C PRO A 884 15.41 -23.53 16.51
N HIS A 885 15.82 -24.18 17.61
CA HIS A 885 15.25 -25.48 18.00
C HIS A 885 13.77 -25.39 18.41
N LYS A 886 13.33 -24.28 19.02
CA LYS A 886 11.92 -24.10 19.39
C LYS A 886 11.05 -23.94 18.16
N PHE A 887 11.51 -23.18 17.16
CA PHE A 887 10.89 -23.12 15.85
C PHE A 887 10.85 -24.51 15.18
N SER A 888 11.98 -25.22 15.23
CA SER A 888 12.11 -26.58 14.70
C SER A 888 11.09 -27.54 15.32
N ASP A 889 10.86 -27.49 16.63
CA ASP A 889 9.87 -28.32 17.33
C ASP A 889 8.44 -28.00 16.89
N VAL A 890 8.10 -26.72 16.74
CA VAL A 890 6.80 -26.27 16.22
C VAL A 890 6.56 -26.81 14.82
N MET A 891 7.52 -26.64 13.91
CA MET A 891 7.40 -27.14 12.53
C MET A 891 7.35 -28.67 12.46
N TYR A 892 8.22 -29.34 13.21
CA TYR A 892 8.28 -30.81 13.24
C TYR A 892 6.99 -31.43 13.76
N SER A 893 6.33 -30.79 14.74
CA SER A 893 5.12 -31.32 15.38
C SER A 893 4.00 -31.68 14.41
N TRP A 894 3.82 -30.90 13.33
CA TRP A 894 2.79 -31.12 12.32
C TRP A 894 3.37 -31.69 11.01
N MET A 895 4.62 -31.37 10.65
CA MET A 895 5.20 -31.81 9.38
C MET A 895 5.60 -33.29 9.39
N LYS A 896 6.01 -33.87 10.53
CA LYS A 896 6.52 -35.25 10.58
C LYS A 896 5.55 -36.30 9.99
N ASP A 897 4.25 -36.09 10.17
CA ASP A 897 3.18 -36.98 9.68
C ASP A 897 2.52 -36.44 8.41
N SER A 898 3.13 -35.43 7.79
CA SER A 898 2.66 -34.77 6.57
C SER A 898 3.52 -35.11 5.37
N ILE A 899 4.70 -35.71 5.55
CA ILE A 899 5.61 -36.03 4.45
C ILE A 899 5.16 -37.32 3.76
N ILE A 900 4.99 -37.24 2.43
CA ILE A 900 4.57 -38.37 1.58
C ILE A 900 5.53 -38.56 0.41
N PRO A 901 5.59 -39.75 -0.21
CA PRO A 901 6.43 -39.98 -1.39
C PRO A 901 6.07 -39.08 -2.57
N PHE A 902 7.08 -38.67 -3.35
CA PHE A 902 6.93 -37.93 -4.60
C PHE A 902 7.99 -38.39 -5.61
N ASN A 903 7.57 -38.75 -6.82
CA ASN A 903 8.50 -39.13 -7.87
C ASN A 903 8.81 -37.94 -8.79
N ILE A 904 9.84 -37.16 -8.45
CA ILE A 904 10.27 -36.02 -9.28
C ILE A 904 10.74 -36.43 -10.68
N GLU A 905 11.26 -37.65 -10.88
CA GLU A 905 11.69 -38.14 -12.20
C GLU A 905 10.50 -38.41 -13.14
N SER A 906 9.27 -38.49 -12.60
CA SER A 906 8.06 -38.57 -13.42
C SER A 906 7.70 -37.24 -14.08
N VAL A 907 8.25 -36.13 -13.57
CA VAL A 907 8.04 -34.80 -14.12
C VAL A 907 9.17 -34.50 -15.11
N PRO A 908 8.85 -34.23 -16.39
CA PRO A 908 9.86 -33.87 -17.37
C PRO A 908 10.57 -32.56 -16.98
N LYS A 909 11.76 -32.32 -17.55
CA LYS A 909 12.48 -31.07 -17.30
C LYS A 909 11.63 -29.86 -17.69
N ILE A 910 11.45 -28.94 -16.74
CA ILE A 910 10.60 -27.76 -16.94
C ILE A 910 11.14 -26.90 -18.08
N GLU A 911 12.45 -26.68 -18.13
CA GLU A 911 13.13 -25.88 -19.16
C GLU A 911 12.96 -26.44 -20.58
N GLU A 912 12.83 -27.75 -20.75
CA GLU A 912 12.65 -28.37 -22.08
C GLU A 912 11.21 -28.19 -22.60
N ARG A 913 10.23 -28.21 -21.70
CA ARG A 913 8.80 -28.21 -22.04
C ARG A 913 8.18 -26.81 -22.01
N ILE A 914 8.68 -25.95 -21.12
CA ILE A 914 8.29 -24.56 -20.92
C ILE A 914 9.54 -23.66 -21.08
N PRO A 915 10.17 -23.62 -22.27
CA PRO A 915 11.46 -22.96 -22.47
C PRO A 915 11.42 -21.44 -22.40
N THR A 916 10.34 -20.79 -22.87
CA THR A 916 10.30 -19.34 -23.07
C THR A 916 9.45 -18.61 -22.03
N VAL A 917 9.71 -17.30 -21.86
CA VAL A 917 8.91 -16.42 -20.99
C VAL A 917 7.43 -16.46 -21.39
N ARG A 918 7.13 -16.45 -22.70
CA ARG A 918 5.79 -16.61 -23.25
C ARG A 918 5.09 -17.85 -22.72
N LYS A 919 5.75 -19.01 -22.79
CA LYS A 919 5.17 -20.28 -22.33
C LYS A 919 4.95 -20.28 -20.82
N VAL A 920 5.85 -19.65 -20.05
CA VAL A 920 5.67 -19.49 -18.61
C VAL A 920 4.40 -18.68 -18.31
N ILE A 921 4.22 -17.52 -18.95
CA ILE A 921 3.02 -16.69 -18.77
C ILE A 921 1.75 -17.43 -19.25
N GLN A 922 1.79 -18.17 -20.35
CA GLN A 922 0.68 -19.02 -20.79
C GLN A 922 0.28 -20.05 -19.73
N CYS A 923 1.25 -20.64 -19.03
CA CYS A 923 0.98 -21.57 -17.93
C CYS A 923 0.30 -20.87 -16.74
N PHE A 924 0.74 -19.65 -16.38
CA PHE A 924 0.08 -18.84 -15.33
C PHE A 924 -1.34 -18.41 -15.74
N ASN A 925 -1.56 -18.04 -17.00
CA ASN A 925 -2.91 -17.75 -17.50
C ASN A 925 -3.85 -18.96 -17.42
N PHE A 926 -3.32 -20.17 -17.58
CA PHE A 926 -4.10 -21.41 -17.51
C PHE A 926 -4.29 -21.95 -16.08
N CYS A 927 -3.37 -21.65 -15.15
CA CYS A 927 -3.34 -22.24 -13.81
C CYS A 927 -4.67 -22.21 -13.03
N PRO A 928 -5.55 -21.19 -13.17
CA PRO A 928 -6.81 -21.18 -12.41
C PRO A 928 -7.85 -22.18 -12.91
N GLN A 929 -7.60 -22.86 -14.04
CA GLN A 929 -8.45 -23.91 -14.59
C GLN A 929 -8.06 -25.31 -14.11
N ILE A 930 -6.90 -25.44 -13.45
CA ILE A 930 -6.38 -26.71 -12.97
C ILE A 930 -7.12 -27.12 -11.70
N LYS A 931 -7.66 -28.34 -11.70
CA LYS A 931 -8.23 -28.96 -10.49
C LYS A 931 -7.13 -29.72 -9.78
N CYS A 932 -6.76 -29.27 -8.59
CA CYS A 932 -5.88 -30.02 -7.70
C CYS A 932 -6.64 -31.22 -7.11
N GLU A 933 -5.93 -32.31 -6.82
CA GLU A 933 -6.47 -33.51 -6.17
C GLU A 933 -6.81 -33.29 -4.69
#